data_AF-L7W937-F1
#
_entry.id   AF-L7W937-F1
#
_cell.length_a   1.000
_cell.length_b   1.000
_cell.length_c   1.000
_cell.angle_alpha   90.00
_cell.angle_beta   90.00
_cell.angle_gamma   90.00
#
_symmetry.space_group_name_H-M   'P 1'
#
loop_
_entity.id
_entity.type
_entity.pdbx_description
1 polymer ?
#
loop_
_entity_poly.entity_id
_entity_poly.type
_entity_poly.pdbx_seq_one_letter_code
_entity_poly.pdbx_strand_id
1 'polypeptide(L)'
;MMNQHLLKRFVENKSLWVFSIVAIILLSSARWSMGIWDSPEFAFAGANFQLTHAPGAPFYIIILNIFQGVFFFVTPYQSAVLLSILCSCVMSVYLFKTALLLHESYMKKAVLKETWLYGFIAVGIGGLNLTVWELSYEVEVYSMSGMFFSLLLYMIIQFYSDRISTAFFIKSVSILIFLSLGVHKLNLLILLPVFYVIIRKAKYHALLSNRFVSLLMSVLLLAITLFLHSLFLKFAVVIALFLQDYVAISQNLSFPLLGILLILIVAVLWYYKKAIATTILIASLFSYLWYVPFLNSPPEVGGYHISDTESLVNHINANQFGLQKTPFLLGKKYNEKIDIATGKEKTNGNEIWFPRMHSTKYYDVTQYPKWDDASIRNSHDGHHFTWSYQVYSLYLRYLGTNFLGRSNIHKNSGTHINHSVSSYLYNSNPLKGYYKIGSVDYLGIPLLFIFLGIIYSFKNVDLGIILGVTFLLTGLAIILYLNPAPGSLRVRERDYISFFSFIICGFYAMLGVLCFCNFFPKIKKVFLISTVVLTLLFVLQNFKVQNKSNEDFNEAFSTWILDSIPENSVVLANGDNLTFPYWYQLADSDRSVVWINIELLHLDSYRNQLYNYIISKVSLNSLSLRDPAFSKAIETNIIKEVVPMVDEDSELLRTAILSLLNDKQKLFLQSNWAIDNKIFVEQGMSSPYLLVDDNKVDLKDRALNLLSFKASDVHGMNSQEMNILLDFYIKKANYLTNQLIKNEQIDLANQLSKNVDLFYDKFDLPKDGNAFNIAARLYELKENKSAFELMENSIEQNIMLVEWMIEKKSPMNRQLTLEAAESKVNLLDQMLVNYNKINPTYIQNNLSKIQKVNTDYLEWKNSILNDI
;
A
#
# COMPACT_ATOMS: atom_id res chain seq x y z
N MET A 1 41.52 1.83 -28.57
CA MET A 1 41.41 3.21 -28.02
C MET A 1 40.00 3.59 -27.58
N MET A 2 38.92 3.30 -28.33
CA MET A 2 37.54 3.65 -27.94
C MET A 2 37.09 3.04 -26.59
N ASN A 3 37.48 1.78 -26.30
CA ASN A 3 37.21 1.13 -25.01
C ASN A 3 37.96 1.76 -23.81
N GLN A 4 39.21 2.24 -24.00
CA GLN A 4 39.97 2.86 -22.92
C GLN A 4 39.44 4.26 -22.58
N HIS A 5 38.94 5.00 -23.57
CA HIS A 5 38.36 6.32 -23.35
C HIS A 5 36.99 6.27 -22.69
N LEU A 6 36.17 5.27 -23.05
CA LEU A 6 34.90 4.96 -22.39
C LEU A 6 35.13 4.47 -20.97
N LEU A 7 36.08 3.56 -20.74
CA LEU A 7 36.45 3.09 -19.42
C LEU A 7 36.99 4.24 -18.54
N LYS A 8 37.81 5.13 -19.10
CA LYS A 8 38.32 6.32 -18.38
C LYS A 8 37.18 7.29 -18.02
N ARG A 9 36.25 7.57 -18.94
CA ARG A 9 35.05 8.38 -18.64
C ARG A 9 34.11 7.70 -17.64
N PHE A 10 33.99 6.38 -17.68
CA PHE A 10 33.20 5.59 -16.73
C PHE A 10 33.81 5.68 -15.32
N VAL A 11 35.12 5.49 -15.21
CA VAL A 11 35.88 5.59 -13.95
C VAL A 11 35.82 7.01 -13.37
N GLU A 12 35.87 8.05 -14.21
CA GLU A 12 35.84 9.45 -13.77
C GLU A 12 34.42 9.96 -13.43
N ASN A 13 33.36 9.38 -14.01
CA ASN A 13 32.00 9.86 -13.84
C ASN A 13 31.30 9.22 -12.63
N LYS A 14 31.39 9.91 -11.49
CA LYS A 14 30.80 9.49 -10.20
C LYS A 14 29.29 9.25 -10.25
N SER A 15 28.56 9.88 -11.17
CA SER A 15 27.13 9.59 -11.35
C SER A 15 26.88 8.18 -11.92
N LEU A 16 27.77 7.68 -12.79
CA LEU A 16 27.66 6.30 -13.29
C LEU A 16 27.94 5.29 -12.17
N TRP A 17 28.91 5.58 -11.29
CA TRP A 17 29.15 4.75 -10.11
C TRP A 17 27.94 4.68 -9.19
N VAL A 18 27.29 5.81 -8.90
CA VAL A 18 26.04 5.83 -8.11
C VAL A 18 24.95 5.00 -8.78
N PHE A 19 24.75 5.17 -10.09
CA PHE A 19 23.79 4.37 -10.85
C PHE A 19 24.10 2.88 -10.72
N SER A 20 25.34 2.45 -10.98
CA SER A 20 25.74 1.05 -10.94
C SER A 20 25.63 0.44 -9.54
N ILE A 21 26.04 1.14 -8.49
CA ILE A 21 25.94 0.65 -7.11
C ILE A 21 24.47 0.45 -6.72
N VAL A 22 23.62 1.45 -7.00
CA VAL A 22 22.19 1.35 -6.70
C VAL A 22 21.55 0.25 -7.54
N ALA A 23 21.88 0.12 -8.82
CA ALA A 23 21.38 -0.94 -9.68
C ALA A 23 21.75 -2.33 -9.15
N ILE A 24 23.00 -2.55 -8.72
CA ILE A 24 23.42 -3.84 -8.14
C ILE A 24 22.64 -4.14 -6.86
N ILE A 25 22.48 -3.15 -5.98
CA ILE A 25 21.72 -3.29 -4.73
C ILE A 25 20.26 -3.65 -5.03
N LEU A 26 19.61 -2.93 -5.94
CA LEU A 26 18.20 -3.15 -6.26
C LEU A 26 17.98 -4.46 -7.02
N LEU A 27 18.79 -4.78 -8.03
CA LEU A 27 18.67 -6.04 -8.79
C LEU A 27 18.87 -7.28 -7.91
N SER A 28 19.78 -7.20 -6.92
CA SER A 28 20.03 -8.31 -5.99
C SER A 28 19.01 -8.43 -4.86
N SER A 29 18.19 -7.38 -4.62
CA SER A 29 17.17 -7.37 -3.56
C SER A 29 15.74 -7.40 -4.08
N ALA A 30 15.52 -7.20 -5.38
CA ALA A 30 14.19 -7.13 -5.97
C ALA A 30 13.46 -8.47 -5.91
N ARG A 31 12.15 -8.39 -5.69
CA ARG A 31 11.22 -9.50 -5.89
C ARG A 31 10.94 -9.65 -7.38
N TRP A 32 11.25 -10.83 -7.93
CA TRP A 32 11.02 -11.14 -9.35
C TRP A 32 9.70 -11.86 -9.61
N SER A 33 9.05 -12.35 -8.55
CA SER A 33 7.72 -12.93 -8.59
C SER A 33 6.64 -11.84 -8.55
N MET A 34 5.41 -12.23 -8.86
CA MET A 34 4.25 -11.36 -8.71
C MET A 34 4.11 -10.79 -7.28
N GLY A 35 3.85 -9.48 -7.19
CA GLY A 35 3.61 -8.76 -5.94
C GLY A 35 2.14 -8.74 -5.52
N ILE A 36 1.86 -7.99 -4.47
CA ILE A 36 0.51 -7.72 -3.93
C ILE A 36 -0.02 -6.36 -4.43
N TRP A 37 -1.29 -6.06 -4.12
CA TRP A 37 -1.95 -4.79 -4.45
C TRP A 37 -2.09 -4.60 -5.98
N ASP A 38 -1.87 -3.38 -6.44
CA ASP A 38 -2.07 -2.93 -7.81
C ASP A 38 -0.92 -3.37 -8.74
N SER A 39 0.16 -3.95 -8.19
CA SER A 39 1.35 -4.33 -8.97
C SER A 39 1.05 -5.28 -10.15
N PRO A 40 0.27 -6.37 -9.98
CA PRO A 40 -0.09 -7.26 -11.09
C PRO A 40 -0.99 -6.56 -12.12
N GLU A 41 -1.88 -5.68 -11.66
CA GLU A 41 -2.72 -4.88 -12.55
C GLU A 41 -1.86 -3.98 -13.45
N PHE A 42 -0.91 -3.22 -12.89
CA PHE A 42 -0.02 -2.37 -13.69
C PHE A 42 0.77 -3.18 -14.72
N ALA A 43 1.32 -4.34 -14.33
CA ALA A 43 2.06 -5.21 -15.23
C ALA A 43 1.20 -5.70 -16.41
N PHE A 44 -0.03 -6.15 -16.11
CA PHE A 44 -0.98 -6.63 -17.12
C PHE A 44 -1.50 -5.51 -18.01
N ALA A 45 -1.84 -4.37 -17.42
CA ALA A 45 -2.33 -3.19 -18.13
C ALA A 45 -1.27 -2.65 -19.10
N GLY A 46 0.01 -2.65 -18.68
CA GLY A 46 1.14 -2.39 -19.57
C GLY A 46 1.18 -3.34 -20.76
N ALA A 47 1.05 -4.65 -20.51
CA ALA A 47 1.21 -5.67 -21.55
C ALA A 47 0.13 -5.58 -22.63
N ASN A 48 -1.09 -5.24 -22.21
CA ASN A 48 -2.27 -5.18 -23.05
C ASN A 48 -2.65 -3.76 -23.53
N PHE A 49 -1.84 -2.76 -23.15
CA PHE A 49 -2.11 -1.34 -23.43
C PHE A 49 -3.51 -0.90 -22.95
N GLN A 50 -3.78 -1.16 -21.67
CA GLN A 50 -5.02 -0.80 -20.98
C GLN A 50 -4.71 0.21 -19.87
N LEU A 51 -5.72 0.99 -19.46
CA LEU A 51 -5.58 1.79 -18.25
C LEU A 51 -5.66 0.89 -17.01
N THR A 52 -5.15 1.41 -15.91
CA THR A 52 -5.39 0.86 -14.56
C THR A 52 -6.54 1.59 -13.91
N HIS A 53 -7.03 1.06 -12.80
CA HIS A 53 -8.05 1.66 -11.96
C HIS A 53 -7.86 3.18 -11.77
N ALA A 54 -8.99 3.88 -11.66
CA ALA A 54 -9.03 5.33 -11.49
C ALA A 54 -8.14 5.83 -10.34
N PRO A 55 -7.38 6.92 -10.51
CA PRO A 55 -7.43 7.85 -11.64
C PRO A 55 -6.55 7.45 -12.84
N GLY A 56 -5.98 6.24 -12.86
CA GLY A 56 -5.13 5.77 -13.94
C GLY A 56 -3.71 6.36 -13.95
N ALA A 57 -2.83 5.78 -14.77
CA ALA A 57 -1.46 6.26 -14.98
C ALA A 57 -1.05 6.18 -16.46
N PRO A 58 -1.71 6.91 -17.35
CA PRO A 58 -1.61 6.71 -18.80
C PRO A 58 -0.18 6.83 -19.36
N PHE A 59 0.62 7.82 -18.91
CA PHE A 59 2.00 7.95 -19.40
C PHE A 59 2.88 6.81 -18.88
N TYR A 60 2.65 6.38 -17.64
CA TYR A 60 3.34 5.22 -17.08
C TYR A 60 3.03 3.95 -17.91
N ILE A 61 1.76 3.71 -18.25
CA ILE A 61 1.35 2.57 -19.09
C ILE A 61 1.96 2.63 -20.49
N ILE A 62 1.97 3.80 -21.14
CA ILE A 62 2.61 3.95 -22.46
C ILE A 62 4.09 3.55 -22.40
N ILE A 63 4.82 4.05 -21.40
CA ILE A 63 6.24 3.71 -21.24
C ILE A 63 6.40 2.24 -20.88
N LEU A 64 5.55 1.70 -20.01
CA LEU A 64 5.59 0.31 -19.61
C LEU A 64 5.33 -0.64 -20.78
N ASN A 65 4.33 -0.37 -21.61
CA ASN A 65 4.03 -1.15 -22.82
C ASN A 65 5.21 -1.17 -23.80
N ILE A 66 5.81 0.00 -24.07
CA ILE A 66 7.00 0.10 -24.92
C ILE A 66 8.16 -0.69 -24.31
N PHE A 67 8.37 -0.56 -23.00
CA PHE A 67 9.45 -1.24 -22.29
C PHE A 67 9.27 -2.75 -22.30
N GLN A 68 8.07 -3.26 -22.02
CA GLN A 68 7.72 -4.68 -22.10
C GLN A 68 7.91 -5.24 -23.51
N GLY A 69 7.55 -4.47 -24.54
CA GLY A 69 7.82 -4.84 -25.95
C GLY A 69 9.31 -4.97 -26.28
N VAL A 70 10.17 -4.14 -25.68
CA VAL A 70 11.65 -4.25 -25.82
C VAL A 70 12.19 -5.44 -25.03
N PHE A 71 11.64 -5.71 -23.85
CA PHE A 71 12.03 -6.78 -22.94
C PHE A 71 11.13 -8.03 -23.08
N PHE A 72 10.71 -8.37 -24.30
CA PHE A 72 9.77 -9.47 -24.58
C PHE A 72 10.26 -10.88 -24.18
N PHE A 73 11.56 -11.03 -23.89
CA PHE A 73 12.18 -12.30 -23.50
C PHE A 73 12.09 -12.59 -21.98
N VAL A 74 11.53 -11.68 -21.19
CA VAL A 74 11.16 -11.90 -19.78
C VAL A 74 9.65 -11.69 -19.60
N THR A 75 9.09 -12.08 -18.45
CA THR A 75 7.65 -11.90 -18.22
C THR A 75 7.27 -10.41 -18.15
N PRO A 76 6.00 -10.05 -18.46
CA PRO A 76 5.53 -8.67 -18.33
C PRO A 76 5.73 -8.07 -16.94
N TYR A 77 5.59 -8.89 -15.89
CA TYR A 77 5.87 -8.48 -14.52
C TYR A 77 7.37 -8.19 -14.29
N GLN A 78 8.26 -9.08 -14.72
CA GLN A 78 9.71 -8.92 -14.53
C GLN A 78 10.26 -7.69 -15.27
N SER A 79 9.77 -7.43 -16.48
CA SER A 79 10.11 -6.21 -17.24
C SER A 79 9.59 -4.94 -16.56
N ALA A 80 8.41 -4.99 -15.91
CA ALA A 80 7.92 -3.88 -15.12
C ALA A 80 8.79 -3.60 -13.87
N VAL A 81 9.26 -4.65 -13.18
CA VAL A 81 10.24 -4.53 -12.08
C VAL A 81 11.53 -3.87 -12.57
N LEU A 82 12.06 -4.29 -13.74
CA LEU A 82 13.24 -3.67 -14.35
C LEU A 82 13.05 -2.18 -14.63
N LEU A 83 11.87 -1.77 -15.12
CA LEU A 83 11.55 -0.36 -15.33
C LEU A 83 11.53 0.43 -14.02
N SER A 84 10.93 -0.13 -12.96
CA SER A 84 10.90 0.47 -11.62
C SER A 84 12.33 0.69 -11.08
N ILE A 85 13.18 -0.34 -11.19
CA ILE A 85 14.60 -0.27 -10.79
C ILE A 85 15.35 0.79 -11.61
N LEU A 86 15.13 0.84 -12.92
CA LEU A 86 15.77 1.83 -13.81
C LEU A 86 15.41 3.26 -13.39
N CYS A 87 14.12 3.54 -13.17
CA CYS A 87 13.65 4.83 -12.69
C CYS A 87 14.27 5.20 -11.33
N SER A 88 14.40 4.25 -10.41
CA SER A 88 15.01 4.45 -9.08
C SER A 88 16.52 4.70 -9.14
N CYS A 89 17.22 4.07 -10.09
CA CYS A 89 18.63 4.35 -10.35
C CYS A 89 18.82 5.77 -10.91
N VAL A 90 17.96 6.20 -11.85
CA VAL A 90 17.96 7.57 -12.37
C VAL A 90 17.63 8.57 -11.25
N MET A 91 16.62 8.28 -10.43
CA MET A 91 16.28 9.08 -9.24
C MET A 91 17.52 9.29 -8.37
N SER A 92 18.22 8.21 -8.00
CA SER A 92 19.43 8.25 -7.17
C SER A 92 20.56 9.10 -7.78
N VAL A 93 20.72 9.07 -9.11
CA VAL A 93 21.69 9.95 -9.81
C VAL A 93 21.33 11.42 -9.64
N TYR A 94 20.05 11.79 -9.74
CA TYR A 94 19.62 13.17 -9.56
C TYR A 94 19.60 13.61 -8.10
N LEU A 95 19.38 12.70 -7.14
CA LEU A 95 19.64 12.96 -5.73
C LEU A 95 21.11 13.28 -5.50
N PHE A 96 22.01 12.44 -6.01
CA PHE A 96 23.45 12.68 -5.93
C PHE A 96 23.84 14.05 -6.52
N LYS A 97 23.38 14.37 -7.73
CA LYS A 97 23.70 15.65 -8.39
C LYS A 97 23.14 16.86 -7.62
N THR A 98 21.92 16.74 -7.08
CA THR A 98 21.30 17.80 -6.27
C THR A 98 22.10 18.03 -4.99
N ALA A 99 22.55 16.96 -4.33
CA ALA A 99 23.41 17.04 -3.15
C ALA A 99 24.73 17.78 -3.43
N LEU A 100 25.38 17.53 -4.59
CA LEU A 100 26.59 18.25 -4.96
C LEU A 100 26.35 19.75 -5.16
N LEU A 101 25.25 20.11 -5.82
CA LEU A 101 24.87 21.52 -6.02
C LEU A 101 24.58 22.21 -4.69
N LEU A 102 23.80 21.57 -3.82
CA LEU A 102 23.54 22.09 -2.47
C LEU A 102 24.86 22.33 -1.75
N HIS A 103 25.76 21.33 -1.68
CA HIS A 103 27.05 21.50 -1.03
C HIS A 103 27.81 22.74 -1.55
N GLU A 104 27.89 22.93 -2.86
CA GLU A 104 28.53 24.10 -3.47
C GLU A 104 27.86 25.42 -3.04
N SER A 105 26.53 25.48 -3.08
CA SER A 105 25.75 26.65 -2.65
C SER A 105 25.99 27.03 -1.18
N TYR A 106 26.24 26.05 -0.30
CA TYR A 106 26.51 26.31 1.13
C TYR A 106 27.97 26.62 1.45
N MET A 107 28.93 26.19 0.62
CA MET A 107 30.36 26.38 0.86
C MET A 107 30.95 27.63 0.22
N LYS A 108 30.31 28.19 -0.82
CA LYS A 108 30.80 29.38 -1.56
C LYS A 108 32.29 29.26 -1.98
N LYS A 109 32.77 28.03 -2.22
CA LYS A 109 34.16 27.68 -2.59
C LYS A 109 34.15 26.60 -3.66
N ALA A 110 35.26 26.48 -4.40
CA ALA A 110 35.44 25.45 -5.42
C ALA A 110 35.17 24.04 -4.85
N VAL A 111 34.54 23.19 -5.68
CA VAL A 111 34.24 21.79 -5.38
C VAL A 111 35.53 21.08 -4.95
N LEU A 112 35.57 20.61 -3.70
CA LEU A 112 36.71 19.86 -3.17
C LEU A 112 36.72 18.44 -3.74
N LYS A 113 37.88 17.79 -3.72
CA LYS A 113 38.05 16.40 -4.21
C LYS A 113 37.09 15.43 -3.52
N GLU A 114 36.69 15.72 -2.28
CA GLU A 114 35.83 14.92 -1.41
C GLU A 114 34.32 15.24 -1.51
N THR A 115 33.88 16.26 -2.27
CA THR A 115 32.48 16.71 -2.28
C THR A 115 31.47 15.62 -2.65
N TRP A 116 31.89 14.64 -3.45
CA TRP A 116 31.07 13.48 -3.83
C TRP A 116 30.64 12.58 -2.67
N LEU A 117 31.36 12.59 -1.54
CA LEU A 117 31.00 11.81 -0.35
C LEU A 117 29.67 12.30 0.26
N TYR A 118 29.41 13.61 0.21
CA TYR A 118 28.11 14.19 0.59
C TYR A 118 26.97 13.68 -0.29
N GLY A 119 27.23 13.49 -1.58
CA GLY A 119 26.27 12.87 -2.49
C GLY A 119 25.95 11.43 -2.12
N PHE A 120 26.94 10.63 -1.72
CA PHE A 120 26.69 9.25 -1.24
C PHE A 120 25.87 9.22 0.05
N ILE A 121 26.10 10.14 0.98
CA ILE A 121 25.30 10.27 2.21
C ILE A 121 23.84 10.56 1.85
N ALA A 122 23.60 11.51 0.93
CA ALA A 122 22.25 11.86 0.51
C ALA A 122 21.52 10.69 -0.19
N VAL A 123 22.20 9.96 -1.08
CA VAL A 123 21.62 8.78 -1.74
C VAL A 123 21.38 7.63 -0.77
N GLY A 124 22.33 7.33 0.11
CA GLY A 124 22.18 6.22 1.06
C GLY A 124 21.07 6.45 2.08
N ILE A 125 20.96 7.67 2.63
CA ILE A 125 19.93 7.99 3.63
C ILE A 125 18.58 8.32 2.97
N GLY A 126 18.56 9.05 1.85
CA GLY A 126 17.32 9.49 1.20
C GLY A 126 16.78 8.55 0.14
N GLY A 127 17.66 7.89 -0.63
CA GLY A 127 17.28 7.00 -1.73
C GLY A 127 17.24 5.51 -1.37
N LEU A 128 17.87 5.10 -0.26
CA LEU A 128 17.93 3.71 0.21
C LEU A 128 17.45 3.57 1.67
N ASN A 129 16.56 4.45 2.14
CA ASN A 129 15.76 4.18 3.35
C ASN A 129 14.69 3.11 3.07
N LEU A 130 14.09 2.57 4.12
CA LEU A 130 13.17 1.43 4.02
C LEU A 130 12.01 1.68 3.03
N THR A 131 11.29 2.79 3.17
CA THR A 131 10.12 3.07 2.32
C THR A 131 10.53 3.31 0.86
N VAL A 132 11.55 4.13 0.63
CA VAL A 132 11.99 4.45 -0.75
C VAL A 132 12.56 3.22 -1.44
N TRP A 133 13.28 2.35 -0.72
CA TRP A 133 13.80 1.11 -1.25
C TRP A 133 12.69 0.14 -1.62
N GLU A 134 11.72 -0.08 -0.73
CA GLU A 134 10.57 -0.94 -1.01
C GLU A 134 9.86 -0.51 -2.29
N LEU A 135 9.59 0.79 -2.45
CA LEU A 135 8.98 1.31 -3.67
C LEU A 135 9.85 1.18 -4.92
N SER A 136 11.17 1.04 -4.78
CA SER A 136 12.13 1.11 -5.90
C SER A 136 12.08 -0.06 -6.88
N TYR A 137 11.48 -1.19 -6.48
CA TYR A 137 11.28 -2.38 -7.32
C TYR A 137 9.82 -2.84 -7.36
N GLU A 138 8.91 -2.17 -6.66
CA GLU A 138 7.47 -2.45 -6.78
C GLU A 138 6.96 -1.99 -8.15
N VAL A 139 6.00 -2.74 -8.71
CA VAL A 139 5.42 -2.46 -10.02
C VAL A 139 4.29 -1.44 -9.87
N GLU A 140 4.67 -0.24 -9.46
CA GLU A 140 3.74 0.86 -9.22
C GLU A 140 4.32 2.18 -9.79
N VAL A 141 3.48 3.20 -9.85
CA VAL A 141 3.84 4.53 -10.39
C VAL A 141 4.92 5.27 -9.57
N TYR A 142 5.23 4.83 -8.35
CA TYR A 142 6.03 5.58 -7.38
C TYR A 142 7.48 5.78 -7.82
N SER A 143 8.15 4.77 -8.37
CA SER A 143 9.55 4.89 -8.84
C SER A 143 9.72 5.91 -9.96
N MET A 144 8.84 5.87 -10.96
CA MET A 144 8.87 6.85 -12.06
C MET A 144 8.46 8.24 -11.58
N SER A 145 7.51 8.34 -10.66
CA SER A 145 7.14 9.59 -10.01
C SER A 145 8.32 10.19 -9.21
N GLY A 146 9.05 9.38 -8.44
CA GLY A 146 10.28 9.74 -7.73
C GLY A 146 11.41 10.20 -8.64
N MET A 147 11.56 9.54 -9.79
CA MET A 147 12.48 9.99 -10.83
C MET A 147 12.12 11.43 -11.25
N PHE A 148 10.89 11.70 -11.68
CA PHE A 148 10.48 13.06 -12.08
C PHE A 148 10.64 14.08 -10.95
N PHE A 149 10.24 13.75 -9.73
CA PHE A 149 10.42 14.59 -8.54
C PHE A 149 11.89 14.98 -8.33
N SER A 150 12.81 14.02 -8.40
CA SER A 150 14.24 14.27 -8.22
C SER A 150 14.86 15.11 -9.35
N LEU A 151 14.41 14.91 -10.60
CA LEU A 151 14.80 15.76 -11.74
C LEU A 151 14.29 17.20 -11.56
N LEU A 152 13.03 17.37 -11.17
CA LEU A 152 12.44 18.69 -10.94
C LEU A 152 13.15 19.42 -9.81
N LEU A 153 13.44 18.74 -8.70
CA LEU A 153 14.23 19.32 -7.61
C LEU A 153 15.63 19.72 -8.07
N TYR A 154 16.31 18.87 -8.86
CA TYR A 154 17.61 19.20 -9.45
C TYR A 154 17.52 20.47 -10.32
N MET A 155 16.49 20.61 -11.14
CA MET A 155 16.27 21.81 -11.98
C MET A 155 16.03 23.06 -11.14
N ILE A 156 15.27 22.95 -10.04
CA ILE A 156 15.03 24.07 -9.11
C ILE A 156 16.35 24.58 -8.52
N ILE A 157 17.22 23.67 -8.06
CA ILE A 157 18.51 24.03 -7.46
C ILE A 157 19.49 24.59 -8.51
N GLN A 158 19.49 24.03 -9.74
CA GLN A 158 20.27 24.57 -10.87
C GLN A 158 19.87 26.01 -11.19
N PHE A 159 18.57 26.28 -11.28
CA PHE A 159 18.05 27.62 -11.57
C PHE A 159 18.32 28.60 -10.42
N TYR A 160 18.12 28.16 -9.17
CA TYR A 160 18.47 28.96 -8.00
C TYR A 160 19.96 29.33 -7.99
N SER A 161 20.83 28.43 -8.42
CA SER A 161 22.29 28.63 -8.47
C SER A 161 22.79 29.36 -9.73
N ASP A 162 21.90 29.96 -10.53
CA ASP A 162 22.23 30.69 -11.77
C ASP A 162 22.97 29.86 -12.84
N ARG A 163 22.84 28.53 -12.80
CA ARG A 163 23.52 27.63 -13.75
C ARG A 163 22.75 27.40 -15.04
N ILE A 164 21.46 27.71 -15.05
CA ILE A 164 20.59 27.60 -16.22
C ILE A 164 19.77 28.87 -16.38
N SER A 165 19.45 29.20 -17.64
CA SER A 165 18.64 30.39 -17.94
C SER A 165 17.18 30.20 -17.51
N THR A 166 16.49 31.30 -17.21
CA THR A 166 15.05 31.30 -16.90
C THR A 166 14.23 30.62 -18.00
N ALA A 167 14.57 30.87 -19.27
CA ALA A 167 13.88 30.26 -20.39
C ALA A 167 14.08 28.73 -20.43
N PHE A 168 15.28 28.23 -20.18
CA PHE A 168 15.55 26.80 -20.15
C PHE A 168 14.87 26.12 -18.95
N PHE A 169 14.95 26.74 -17.77
CA PHE A 169 14.32 26.23 -16.56
C PHE A 169 12.82 26.05 -16.75
N ILE A 170 12.13 27.09 -17.23
CA ILE A 170 10.67 27.06 -17.35
C ILE A 170 10.23 26.06 -18.42
N LYS A 171 10.91 25.98 -19.56
CA LYS A 171 10.62 24.97 -20.59
C LYS A 171 10.78 23.56 -20.04
N SER A 172 11.89 23.31 -19.34
CA SER A 172 12.19 21.98 -18.81
C SER A 172 11.22 21.57 -17.71
N VAL A 173 10.92 22.47 -16.76
CA VAL A 173 9.95 22.20 -15.70
C VAL A 173 8.55 21.97 -16.27
N SER A 174 8.14 22.74 -17.28
CA SER A 174 6.84 22.55 -17.90
C SER A 174 6.71 21.15 -18.54
N ILE A 175 7.72 20.72 -19.30
CA ILE A 175 7.75 19.39 -19.93
C ILE A 175 7.79 18.28 -18.86
N LEU A 176 8.63 18.43 -17.84
CA LEU A 176 8.77 17.42 -16.79
C LEU A 176 7.49 17.29 -15.97
N ILE A 177 6.84 18.41 -15.61
CA ILE A 177 5.55 18.40 -14.92
C ILE A 177 4.49 17.72 -15.77
N PHE A 178 4.41 18.06 -17.06
CA PHE A 178 3.49 17.41 -18.00
C PHE A 178 3.63 15.89 -18.01
N LEU A 179 4.85 15.39 -18.23
CA LEU A 179 5.13 13.95 -18.24
C LEU A 179 4.80 13.33 -16.87
N SER A 180 5.23 13.98 -15.78
CA SER A 180 5.03 13.47 -14.42
C SER A 180 3.56 13.38 -14.01
N LEU A 181 2.70 14.26 -14.53
CA LEU A 181 1.25 14.24 -14.28
C LEU A 181 0.53 13.09 -14.97
N GLY A 182 1.09 12.57 -16.06
CA GLY A 182 0.63 11.33 -16.69
C GLY A 182 1.06 10.07 -15.92
N VAL A 183 1.99 10.20 -14.95
CA VAL A 183 2.39 9.13 -14.03
C VAL A 183 1.62 9.22 -12.72
N HIS A 184 1.71 10.36 -12.04
CA HIS A 184 1.07 10.57 -10.75
C HIS A 184 0.91 12.06 -10.41
N LYS A 185 -0.29 12.44 -9.92
CA LYS A 185 -0.62 13.81 -9.48
C LYS A 185 0.20 14.36 -8.30
N LEU A 186 0.92 13.52 -7.52
CA LEU A 186 1.74 13.97 -6.38
C LEU A 186 2.82 14.98 -6.80
N ASN A 187 3.29 14.92 -8.05
CA ASN A 187 4.27 15.86 -8.58
C ASN A 187 3.74 17.29 -8.70
N LEU A 188 2.44 17.56 -8.56
CA LEU A 188 1.92 18.94 -8.46
C LEU A 188 2.48 19.68 -7.24
N LEU A 189 2.82 18.97 -6.16
CA LEU A 189 3.31 19.59 -4.93
C LEU A 189 4.67 20.28 -5.13
N ILE A 190 5.47 19.84 -6.11
CA ILE A 190 6.75 20.49 -6.42
C ILE A 190 6.57 21.84 -7.13
N LEU A 191 5.37 22.18 -7.62
CA LEU A 191 5.13 23.49 -8.23
C LEU A 191 5.26 24.62 -7.22
N LEU A 192 5.02 24.37 -5.94
CA LEU A 192 5.18 25.40 -4.92
C LEU A 192 6.63 25.92 -4.84
N PRO A 193 7.67 25.05 -4.65
CA PRO A 193 9.05 25.51 -4.71
C PRO A 193 9.48 26.02 -6.10
N VAL A 194 8.89 25.53 -7.20
CA VAL A 194 9.12 26.11 -8.55
C VAL A 194 8.68 27.58 -8.60
N PHE A 195 7.44 27.87 -8.23
CA PHE A 195 6.90 29.23 -8.24
C PHE A 195 7.68 30.13 -7.28
N TYR A 196 8.05 29.60 -6.11
CA TYR A 196 8.88 30.32 -5.15
C TYR A 196 10.20 30.76 -5.77
N VAL A 197 10.98 29.85 -6.39
CA VAL A 197 12.27 30.23 -6.98
C VAL A 197 12.10 31.19 -8.16
N ILE A 198 11.06 31.01 -9.00
CA ILE A 198 10.76 31.97 -10.07
C ILE A 198 10.53 33.37 -9.50
N ILE A 199 9.65 33.52 -8.51
CA ILE A 199 9.34 34.82 -7.89
C ILE A 199 10.60 35.44 -7.27
N ARG A 200 11.39 34.64 -6.55
CA ARG A 200 12.63 35.10 -5.90
C ARG A 200 13.68 35.56 -6.91
N LYS A 201 13.77 34.93 -8.08
CA LYS A 201 14.70 35.31 -9.16
C LYS A 201 14.18 36.47 -10.02
N ALA A 202 12.86 36.62 -10.13
CA ALA A 202 12.25 37.60 -11.01
C ALA A 202 12.60 39.06 -10.60
N LYS A 203 12.93 39.34 -9.33
CA LYS A 203 13.42 40.65 -8.84
C LYS A 203 12.62 41.89 -9.33
N TYR A 204 11.37 41.75 -9.76
CA TYR A 204 10.64 42.83 -10.44
C TYR A 204 10.04 43.89 -9.48
N HIS A 205 9.84 43.57 -8.20
CA HIS A 205 9.24 44.53 -7.24
C HIS A 205 9.80 44.37 -5.82
N ALA A 206 9.94 45.50 -5.11
CA ALA A 206 10.39 45.53 -3.71
C ALA A 206 9.51 44.67 -2.79
N LEU A 207 8.20 44.56 -3.07
CA LEU A 207 7.26 43.72 -2.31
C LEU A 207 7.58 42.22 -2.42
N LEU A 208 8.08 41.77 -3.58
CA LEU A 208 8.48 40.38 -3.85
C LEU A 208 9.89 40.05 -3.32
N SER A 209 10.61 41.04 -2.78
CA SER A 209 11.86 40.79 -2.08
C SER A 209 11.65 40.08 -0.73
N ASN A 210 10.46 40.25 -0.13
CA ASN A 210 10.07 39.60 1.11
C ASN A 210 9.77 38.12 0.86
N ARG A 211 10.45 37.24 1.60
CA ARG A 211 10.33 35.77 1.46
C ARG A 211 8.95 35.26 1.85
N PHE A 212 8.31 35.86 2.86
CA PHE A 212 6.96 35.48 3.29
C PHE A 212 5.93 35.79 2.20
N VAL A 213 5.99 37.00 1.63
CA VAL A 213 5.13 37.41 0.51
C VAL A 213 5.36 36.51 -0.71
N SER A 214 6.62 36.18 -1.02
CA SER A 214 6.96 35.27 -2.12
C SER A 214 6.34 33.88 -1.92
N LEU A 215 6.40 33.36 -0.69
CA LEU A 215 5.82 32.05 -0.36
C LEU A 215 4.29 32.09 -0.47
N LEU A 216 3.63 33.12 0.08
CA LEU A 216 2.18 33.28 -0.01
C LEU A 216 1.70 33.38 -1.46
N MET A 217 2.41 34.14 -2.31
CA MET A 217 2.11 34.23 -3.73
C MET A 217 2.32 32.90 -4.46
N SER A 218 3.33 32.11 -4.04
CA SER A 218 3.54 30.76 -4.58
C SER A 218 2.38 29.83 -4.22
N VAL A 219 1.85 29.93 -2.99
CA VAL A 219 0.67 29.16 -2.55
C VAL A 219 -0.56 29.56 -3.37
N LEU A 220 -0.75 30.86 -3.61
CA LEU A 220 -1.82 31.37 -4.46
C LEU A 220 -1.70 30.83 -5.89
N LEU A 221 -0.50 30.84 -6.49
CA LEU A 221 -0.27 30.28 -7.83
C LEU A 221 -0.52 28.78 -7.90
N LEU A 222 -0.15 28.02 -6.86
CA LEU A 222 -0.48 26.60 -6.77
C LEU A 222 -2.01 26.40 -6.70
N ALA A 223 -2.70 27.16 -5.85
CA ALA A 223 -4.16 27.10 -5.73
C ALA A 223 -4.86 27.44 -7.06
N ILE A 224 -4.39 28.47 -7.77
CA ILE A 224 -4.85 28.83 -9.12
C ILE A 224 -4.61 27.67 -10.10
N THR A 225 -3.44 27.03 -10.04
CA THR A 225 -3.13 25.89 -10.92
C THR A 225 -4.08 24.71 -10.67
N LEU A 226 -4.35 24.38 -9.40
CA LEU A 226 -5.30 23.33 -9.02
C LEU A 226 -6.74 23.68 -9.42
N PHE A 227 -7.15 24.93 -9.22
CA PHE A 227 -8.46 25.42 -9.64
C PHE A 227 -8.63 25.36 -11.17
N LEU A 228 -7.65 25.85 -11.92
CA LEU A 228 -7.66 25.80 -13.38
C LEU A 228 -7.65 24.36 -13.88
N HIS A 229 -6.87 23.46 -13.28
CA HIS A 229 -6.88 22.04 -13.62
C HIS A 229 -8.29 21.44 -13.52
N SER A 230 -9.02 21.71 -12.44
CA SER A 230 -10.43 21.27 -12.29
C SER A 230 -11.37 21.93 -13.31
N LEU A 231 -11.21 23.23 -13.55
CA LEU A 231 -12.03 23.98 -14.50
C LEU A 231 -11.85 23.48 -15.94
N PHE A 232 -10.61 23.21 -16.34
CA PHE A 232 -10.27 22.72 -17.67
C PHE A 232 -10.86 21.35 -17.96
N LEU A 233 -10.91 20.45 -16.98
CA LEU A 233 -11.58 19.15 -17.14
C LEU A 233 -13.06 19.34 -17.50
N LYS A 234 -13.77 20.23 -16.79
CA LYS A 234 -15.17 20.56 -17.10
C LYS A 234 -15.32 21.22 -18.47
N PHE A 235 -14.41 22.12 -18.82
CA PHE A 235 -14.45 22.82 -20.11
C PHE A 235 -14.18 21.89 -21.30
N ALA A 236 -13.25 20.95 -21.15
CA ALA A 236 -12.96 19.93 -22.16
C ALA A 236 -14.18 19.07 -22.47
N VAL A 237 -14.95 18.68 -21.44
CA VAL A 237 -16.21 17.95 -21.59
C VAL A 237 -17.23 18.77 -22.36
N VAL A 238 -17.44 20.02 -21.96
CA VAL A 238 -18.43 20.90 -22.62
C VAL A 238 -18.09 21.10 -24.09
N ILE A 239 -16.81 21.30 -24.44
CA ILE A 239 -16.40 21.41 -25.85
C ILE A 239 -16.60 20.08 -26.58
N ALA A 240 -16.19 18.95 -25.99
CA ALA A 240 -16.32 17.66 -26.64
C ALA A 240 -17.79 17.31 -26.92
N LEU A 241 -18.69 17.56 -25.96
CA LEU A 241 -20.14 17.42 -26.13
C LEU A 241 -20.67 18.42 -27.18
N PHE A 242 -20.22 19.67 -27.17
CA PHE A 242 -20.62 20.65 -28.19
C PHE A 242 -20.24 20.21 -29.61
N LEU A 243 -19.01 19.72 -29.81
CA LEU A 243 -18.55 19.20 -31.10
C LEU A 243 -19.35 17.98 -31.56
N GLN A 244 -19.81 17.17 -30.61
CA GLN A 244 -20.64 16.00 -30.88
C GLN A 244 -22.08 16.40 -31.25
N ASP A 245 -22.74 17.17 -30.38
CA ASP A 245 -24.18 17.46 -30.49
C ASP A 245 -24.51 18.47 -31.59
N TYR A 246 -23.62 19.45 -31.83
CA TYR A 246 -23.88 20.56 -32.74
C TYR A 246 -23.06 20.51 -34.03
N VAL A 247 -21.86 19.92 -33.99
CA VAL A 247 -20.96 19.83 -35.16
C VAL A 247 -20.96 18.42 -35.78
N ALA A 248 -21.65 17.46 -35.16
CA ALA A 248 -21.74 16.06 -35.60
C ALA A 248 -20.37 15.38 -35.78
N ILE A 249 -19.35 15.81 -35.04
CA ILE A 249 -18.04 15.18 -35.03
C ILE A 249 -18.10 13.97 -34.10
N SER A 250 -17.72 12.79 -34.63
CA SER A 250 -17.63 11.58 -33.82
C SER A 250 -16.69 11.78 -32.62
N GLN A 251 -17.02 11.12 -31.52
CA GLN A 251 -16.25 11.21 -30.28
C GLN A 251 -14.76 10.85 -30.46
N ASN A 252 -14.48 9.92 -31.37
CA ASN A 252 -13.12 9.48 -31.72
C ASN A 252 -12.28 10.59 -32.36
N LEU A 253 -12.91 11.62 -32.93
CA LEU A 253 -12.24 12.75 -33.57
C LEU A 253 -12.27 14.02 -32.72
N SER A 254 -13.32 14.25 -31.92
CA SER A 254 -13.47 15.47 -31.12
C SER A 254 -12.35 15.64 -30.09
N PHE A 255 -11.90 14.54 -29.48
CA PHE A 255 -10.83 14.51 -28.49
C PHE A 255 -9.43 14.78 -29.07
N PRO A 256 -8.97 14.07 -30.12
CA PRO A 256 -7.72 14.42 -30.80
C PRO A 256 -7.69 15.86 -31.30
N LEU A 257 -8.81 16.37 -31.85
CA LEU A 257 -8.91 17.75 -32.34
C LEU A 257 -8.79 18.78 -31.20
N LEU A 258 -9.44 18.54 -30.06
CA LEU A 258 -9.24 19.34 -28.86
C LEU A 258 -7.77 19.29 -28.42
N GLY A 259 -7.16 18.10 -28.41
CA GLY A 259 -5.76 17.93 -28.08
C GLY A 259 -4.81 18.75 -28.98
N ILE A 260 -5.04 18.73 -30.29
CA ILE A 260 -4.29 19.51 -31.29
C ILE A 260 -4.47 21.01 -31.04
N LEU A 261 -5.71 21.47 -30.83
CA LEU A 261 -5.99 22.88 -30.51
C LEU A 261 -5.23 23.34 -29.26
N LEU A 262 -5.20 22.50 -28.21
CA LEU A 262 -4.49 22.80 -26.97
C LEU A 262 -2.96 22.82 -27.17
N ILE A 263 -2.41 21.88 -27.97
CA ILE A 263 -0.99 21.89 -28.36
C ILE A 263 -0.65 23.18 -29.11
N LEU A 264 -1.52 23.65 -30.01
CA LEU A 264 -1.34 24.90 -30.74
C LEU A 264 -1.38 26.11 -29.81
N ILE A 265 -2.32 26.18 -28.85
CA ILE A 265 -2.38 27.25 -27.85
C ILE A 265 -1.09 27.28 -27.02
N VAL A 266 -0.60 26.12 -26.58
CA VAL A 266 0.70 26.04 -25.89
C VAL A 266 1.83 26.51 -26.79
N ALA A 267 1.90 26.06 -28.05
CA ALA A 267 2.93 26.48 -28.98
C ALA A 267 2.94 28.01 -29.19
N VAL A 268 1.75 28.63 -29.24
CA VAL A 268 1.58 30.09 -29.32
C VAL A 268 2.03 30.78 -28.03
N LEU A 269 1.58 30.33 -26.85
CA LEU A 269 2.03 30.92 -25.57
C LEU A 269 3.53 30.74 -25.33
N TRP A 270 4.07 29.61 -25.78
CA TRP A 270 5.49 29.32 -25.80
C TRP A 270 6.23 30.29 -26.72
N TYR A 271 5.72 30.53 -27.94
CA TYR A 271 6.26 31.53 -28.86
C TYR A 271 6.32 32.93 -28.23
N TYR A 272 5.27 33.33 -27.51
CA TYR A 272 5.22 34.62 -26.79
C TYR A 272 5.95 34.66 -25.44
N LYS A 273 6.68 33.60 -25.06
CA LYS A 273 7.50 33.53 -23.83
C LYS A 273 6.76 33.84 -22.51
N LYS A 274 5.45 33.60 -22.43
CA LYS A 274 4.66 33.82 -21.19
C LYS A 274 4.84 32.67 -20.20
N ALA A 275 6.02 32.61 -19.61
CA ALA A 275 6.57 31.42 -19.00
C ALA A 275 5.74 30.84 -17.82
N ILE A 276 5.19 31.69 -16.94
CA ILE A 276 4.28 31.24 -15.86
C ILE A 276 2.96 30.73 -16.45
N ALA A 277 2.39 31.45 -17.41
CA ALA A 277 1.16 31.02 -18.08
C ALA A 277 1.35 29.70 -18.82
N THR A 278 2.49 29.50 -19.50
CA THR A 278 2.82 28.23 -20.17
C THR A 278 2.95 27.07 -19.17
N THR A 279 3.59 27.29 -18.01
CA THR A 279 3.72 26.25 -16.97
C THR A 279 2.37 25.90 -16.35
N ILE A 280 1.57 26.91 -16.00
CA ILE A 280 0.23 26.74 -15.45
C ILE A 280 -0.65 26.01 -16.45
N LEU A 281 -0.64 26.47 -17.71
CA LEU A 281 -1.44 25.90 -18.78
C LEU A 281 -1.03 24.43 -19.05
N ILE A 282 0.27 24.13 -19.07
CA ILE A 282 0.75 22.75 -19.26
C ILE A 282 0.36 21.86 -18.07
N ALA A 283 0.53 22.34 -16.84
CA ALA A 283 0.15 21.60 -15.64
C ALA A 283 -1.38 21.41 -15.52
N SER A 284 -2.18 22.35 -16.02
CA SER A 284 -3.64 22.32 -15.91
C SER A 284 -4.31 21.58 -17.07
N LEU A 285 -3.81 21.68 -18.30
CA LEU A 285 -4.44 21.12 -19.50
C LEU A 285 -4.03 19.67 -19.80
N PHE A 286 -2.76 19.31 -19.60
CA PHE A 286 -2.20 18.17 -20.33
C PHE A 286 -2.42 16.80 -19.67
N SER A 287 -2.94 16.75 -18.45
CA SER A 287 -3.33 15.45 -17.85
C SER A 287 -4.30 14.68 -18.75
N TYR A 288 -5.20 15.38 -19.45
CA TYR A 288 -6.19 14.81 -20.37
C TYR A 288 -5.59 14.24 -21.65
N LEU A 289 -4.55 14.87 -22.19
CA LEU A 289 -3.89 14.42 -23.42
C LEU A 289 -3.28 13.02 -23.27
N TRP A 290 -2.91 12.64 -22.05
CA TRP A 290 -2.42 11.30 -21.80
C TRP A 290 -3.50 10.22 -21.91
N TYR A 291 -4.78 10.55 -21.73
CA TYR A 291 -5.88 9.59 -21.84
C TYR A 291 -6.39 9.43 -23.28
N VAL A 292 -6.04 10.34 -24.19
CA VAL A 292 -6.48 10.30 -25.60
C VAL A 292 -6.12 8.96 -26.29
N PRO A 293 -4.90 8.39 -26.12
CA PRO A 293 -4.55 7.09 -26.69
C PRO A 293 -5.38 5.92 -26.15
N PHE A 294 -6.05 6.09 -25.01
CA PHE A 294 -6.85 5.06 -24.34
C PHE A 294 -8.36 5.23 -24.59
N LEU A 295 -8.76 6.18 -25.43
CA LEU A 295 -10.15 6.28 -25.87
C LEU A 295 -10.50 5.05 -26.71
N ASN A 296 -11.50 4.29 -26.29
CA ASN A 296 -11.86 2.99 -26.84
C ASN A 296 -10.75 1.92 -26.71
N SER A 297 -9.78 2.09 -25.80
CA SER A 297 -8.97 0.94 -25.40
C SER A 297 -9.89 -0.11 -24.78
N PRO A 298 -9.49 -1.39 -24.77
CA PRO A 298 -10.17 -2.37 -23.95
C PRO A 298 -10.33 -1.83 -22.52
N PRO A 299 -11.44 -2.18 -21.84
CA PRO A 299 -11.66 -1.72 -20.47
C PRO A 299 -10.48 -2.11 -19.59
N GLU A 300 -10.29 -1.34 -18.53
CA GLU A 300 -9.27 -1.59 -17.51
C GLU A 300 -9.40 -2.99 -16.93
N VAL A 301 -8.35 -3.43 -16.25
CA VAL A 301 -8.34 -4.62 -15.41
C VAL A 301 -9.33 -4.40 -14.25
N GLY A 302 -10.58 -4.82 -14.44
CA GLY A 302 -11.69 -4.50 -13.54
C GLY A 302 -12.74 -3.54 -14.09
N GLY A 303 -12.73 -3.33 -15.41
CA GLY A 303 -13.91 -3.04 -16.19
C GLY A 303 -14.34 -1.60 -16.27
N TYR A 304 -13.55 -0.65 -15.78
CA TYR A 304 -13.78 0.73 -16.16
C TYR A 304 -13.54 0.92 -17.67
N HIS A 305 -14.58 1.29 -18.40
CA HIS A 305 -14.51 1.55 -19.83
C HIS A 305 -14.69 3.03 -20.10
N ILE A 306 -13.70 3.64 -20.74
CA ILE A 306 -13.76 5.03 -21.18
C ILE A 306 -14.39 5.07 -22.57
N SER A 307 -15.72 4.94 -22.61
CA SER A 307 -16.52 5.14 -23.84
C SER A 307 -16.79 6.61 -24.12
N ASP A 308 -16.77 7.39 -23.05
CA ASP A 308 -17.39 8.68 -22.79
C ASP A 308 -16.57 9.91 -22.41
N THR A 309 -16.99 11.13 -22.72
CA THR A 309 -16.45 12.33 -22.04
C THR A 309 -16.73 12.33 -20.55
N GLU A 310 -17.93 11.92 -20.14
CA GLU A 310 -18.34 11.88 -18.74
C GLU A 310 -17.63 10.74 -18.02
N SER A 311 -17.56 9.56 -18.64
CA SER A 311 -16.77 8.43 -18.10
C SER A 311 -15.29 8.80 -17.90
N LEU A 312 -14.65 9.50 -18.83
CA LEU A 312 -13.26 9.91 -18.66
C LEU A 312 -13.08 10.86 -17.46
N VAL A 313 -14.01 11.79 -17.26
CA VAL A 313 -13.94 12.73 -16.14
C VAL A 313 -14.18 12.03 -14.81
N ASN A 314 -15.12 11.10 -14.79
CA ASN A 314 -15.41 10.28 -13.62
C ASN A 314 -14.19 9.42 -13.26
N HIS A 315 -13.50 8.85 -14.26
CA HIS A 315 -12.23 8.15 -14.11
C HIS A 315 -11.13 9.06 -13.55
N ILE A 316 -10.82 10.18 -14.23
CA ILE A 316 -9.74 11.10 -13.83
C ILE A 316 -9.95 11.63 -12.40
N ASN A 317 -11.19 11.91 -12.02
CA ASN A 317 -11.51 12.40 -10.68
C ASN A 317 -11.64 11.29 -9.63
N ALA A 318 -11.60 10.02 -10.03
CA ALA A 318 -11.81 8.88 -9.15
C ALA A 318 -13.15 9.00 -8.39
N ASN A 319 -14.19 9.51 -9.08
CA ASN A 319 -15.49 9.80 -8.48
C ASN A 319 -16.15 8.56 -7.85
N GLN A 320 -15.83 7.38 -8.38
CA GLN A 320 -16.29 6.08 -7.91
C GLN A 320 -15.87 5.77 -6.46
N PHE A 321 -14.71 6.25 -6.02
CA PHE A 321 -14.25 6.04 -4.64
C PHE A 321 -14.88 7.02 -3.64
N GLY A 322 -15.69 7.97 -4.11
CA GLY A 322 -16.33 8.97 -3.27
C GLY A 322 -15.34 9.90 -2.57
N LEU A 323 -14.12 10.06 -3.08
CA LEU A 323 -13.09 10.93 -2.50
C LEU A 323 -13.58 12.38 -2.37
N GLN A 324 -14.45 12.85 -3.28
CA GLN A 324 -15.09 14.16 -3.19
C GLN A 324 -15.97 14.34 -1.93
N LYS A 325 -16.37 13.25 -1.26
CA LYS A 325 -17.16 13.29 -0.02
C LYS A 325 -16.29 13.45 1.23
N THR A 326 -14.96 13.39 1.10
CA THR A 326 -14.02 13.60 2.22
C THR A 326 -13.91 15.11 2.51
N PRO A 327 -14.38 15.58 3.67
CA PRO A 327 -14.37 17.01 3.96
C PRO A 327 -12.95 17.49 4.29
N PHE A 328 -12.55 18.61 3.69
CA PHE A 328 -11.23 19.22 3.90
C PHE A 328 -11.26 20.37 4.92
N LEU A 329 -12.05 21.42 4.69
CA LEU A 329 -12.15 22.57 5.61
C LEU A 329 -13.49 22.68 6.31
N LEU A 330 -14.58 22.29 5.66
CA LEU A 330 -15.94 22.31 6.21
C LEU A 330 -16.62 20.98 5.90
N GLY A 331 -17.41 20.48 6.85
CA GLY A 331 -18.22 19.30 6.66
C GLY A 331 -18.74 18.70 7.98
N LYS A 332 -19.53 17.65 7.87
CA LYS A 332 -20.19 16.96 9.00
C LYS A 332 -19.28 15.91 9.66
N LYS A 333 -19.41 15.74 10.98
CA LYS A 333 -18.77 14.62 11.71
C LYS A 333 -19.45 13.29 11.41
N TYR A 334 -18.74 12.17 11.66
CA TYR A 334 -19.30 10.82 11.47
C TYR A 334 -20.58 10.57 12.28
N ASN A 335 -20.65 11.05 13.53
CA ASN A 335 -21.79 10.87 14.44
C ASN A 335 -22.98 11.83 14.16
N GLU A 336 -22.75 12.86 13.36
CA GLU A 336 -23.77 13.78 12.86
C GLU A 336 -24.30 13.37 11.49
N LYS A 337 -23.66 12.40 10.83
CA LYS A 337 -24.10 11.85 9.55
C LYS A 337 -25.10 10.71 9.70
N ILE A 338 -25.08 9.94 10.80
CA ILE A 338 -25.99 8.79 10.99
C ILE A 338 -26.72 8.87 12.34
N ASP A 339 -28.00 8.54 12.34
CA ASP A 339 -28.75 8.23 13.55
C ASP A 339 -28.39 6.82 14.03
N ILE A 340 -27.74 6.74 15.19
CA ILE A 340 -27.24 5.50 15.78
C ILE A 340 -28.39 4.52 16.10
N ALA A 341 -29.61 5.02 16.36
CA ALA A 341 -30.76 4.18 16.67
C ALA A 341 -31.42 3.56 15.43
N THR A 342 -31.33 4.24 14.27
CA THR A 342 -32.05 3.84 13.05
C THR A 342 -31.13 3.46 11.89
N GLY A 343 -29.82 3.73 11.99
CA GLY A 343 -28.82 3.48 10.95
C GLY A 343 -28.96 4.38 9.71
N LYS A 344 -29.89 5.34 9.72
CA LYS A 344 -30.19 6.22 8.57
C LYS A 344 -29.41 7.53 8.63
N GLU A 345 -29.13 8.11 7.46
CA GLU A 345 -28.43 9.39 7.40
C GLU A 345 -29.27 10.53 8.02
N LYS A 346 -28.63 11.35 8.88
CA LYS A 346 -29.23 12.56 9.44
C LYS A 346 -29.21 13.68 8.39
N THR A 347 -30.39 14.13 8.01
CA THR A 347 -30.58 15.25 7.07
C THR A 347 -30.11 16.58 7.65
N ASN A 348 -30.28 16.81 8.96
CA ASN A 348 -29.96 18.08 9.65
C ASN A 348 -28.77 17.98 10.63
N GLY A 349 -27.57 17.66 10.13
CA GLY A 349 -26.33 17.76 10.90
C GLY A 349 -25.62 19.10 10.67
N ASN A 350 -25.07 19.71 11.73
CA ASN A 350 -24.30 20.95 11.61
C ASN A 350 -22.94 20.67 10.95
N GLU A 351 -22.49 21.57 10.07
CA GLU A 351 -21.12 21.51 9.57
C GLU A 351 -20.17 22.12 10.60
N ILE A 352 -19.02 21.48 10.77
CA ILE A 352 -17.93 22.00 11.59
C ILE A 352 -16.75 22.40 10.72
N TRP A 353 -15.91 23.26 11.28
CA TRP A 353 -14.61 23.57 10.70
C TRP A 353 -13.63 22.42 10.96
N PHE A 354 -12.89 22.03 9.93
CA PHE A 354 -11.83 21.02 9.97
C PHE A 354 -12.25 19.61 10.48
N PRO A 355 -13.35 19.00 9.99
CA PRO A 355 -13.77 17.67 10.42
C PRO A 355 -12.76 16.59 10.01
N ARG A 356 -12.06 16.00 10.97
CA ARG A 356 -11.12 14.89 10.69
C ARG A 356 -11.77 13.51 10.74
N MET A 357 -12.75 13.32 11.61
CA MET A 357 -13.48 12.05 11.76
C MET A 357 -14.75 12.08 10.91
N HIS A 358 -14.60 11.72 9.63
CA HIS A 358 -15.63 11.95 8.61
C HIS A 358 -16.32 10.69 8.07
N SER A 359 -15.67 9.53 8.21
CA SER A 359 -16.16 8.27 7.64
C SER A 359 -17.27 7.68 8.48
N THR A 360 -18.28 7.15 7.82
CA THR A 360 -19.44 6.51 8.43
C THR A 360 -19.37 4.99 8.39
N LYS A 361 -18.30 4.42 7.83
CA LYS A 361 -18.12 2.96 7.78
C LYS A 361 -18.02 2.42 9.20
N TYR A 362 -18.71 1.31 9.48
CA TYR A 362 -18.77 0.70 10.82
C TYR A 362 -17.39 0.58 11.47
N TYR A 363 -16.41 0.03 10.74
CA TYR A 363 -15.05 -0.10 11.27
C TYR A 363 -14.44 1.26 11.68
N ASP A 364 -14.51 2.27 10.80
CA ASP A 364 -13.95 3.60 11.08
C ASP A 364 -14.58 4.21 12.33
N VAL A 365 -15.91 4.11 12.44
CA VAL A 365 -16.69 4.57 13.59
C VAL A 365 -16.24 3.89 14.89
N THR A 366 -15.99 2.57 14.87
CA THR A 366 -15.47 1.85 16.05
C THR A 366 -14.01 2.20 16.38
N GLN A 367 -13.23 2.66 15.41
CA GLN A 367 -11.82 3.01 15.64
C GLN A 367 -11.63 4.45 16.09
N TYR A 368 -12.48 5.39 15.69
CA TYR A 368 -12.31 6.81 16.03
C TYR A 368 -12.09 7.06 17.54
N PRO A 369 -12.86 6.45 18.47
CA PRO A 369 -12.64 6.63 19.90
C PRO A 369 -11.31 6.08 20.44
N LYS A 370 -10.57 5.29 19.67
CA LYS A 370 -9.22 4.82 20.06
C LYS A 370 -8.14 5.87 19.82
N TRP A 371 -8.38 6.74 18.84
CA TRP A 371 -7.46 7.77 18.40
C TRP A 371 -7.87 9.15 18.94
N ASP A 372 -9.14 9.33 19.22
CA ASP A 372 -9.69 10.49 19.93
C ASP A 372 -9.78 10.16 21.43
N ASP A 373 -9.54 11.13 22.31
CA ASP A 373 -9.52 10.88 23.76
C ASP A 373 -10.92 10.46 24.25
N ALA A 374 -11.10 9.17 24.54
CA ALA A 374 -12.38 8.59 24.99
C ALA A 374 -12.87 9.15 26.35
N SER A 375 -12.00 9.83 27.11
CA SER A 375 -12.33 10.35 28.44
C SER A 375 -13.14 11.65 28.41
N ILE A 376 -13.11 12.41 27.31
CA ILE A 376 -13.79 13.71 27.21
C ILE A 376 -14.98 13.60 26.26
N ARG A 377 -16.12 13.15 26.78
CA ARG A 377 -17.38 12.92 26.02
C ARG A 377 -17.87 14.12 25.21
N ASN A 378 -17.38 15.34 25.45
CA ASN A 378 -17.86 16.58 24.83
C ASN A 378 -16.84 17.37 23.98
N SER A 379 -15.59 16.92 23.82
CA SER A 379 -14.58 17.63 22.98
C SER A 379 -14.10 16.78 21.80
N HIS A 380 -15.03 16.12 21.10
CA HIS A 380 -14.76 15.40 19.85
C HIS A 380 -14.50 16.36 18.66
N ASP A 381 -13.70 17.40 18.86
CA ASP A 381 -13.34 18.41 17.84
C ASP A 381 -12.40 17.84 16.75
N GLY A 382 -11.84 16.64 16.97
CA GLY A 382 -10.94 15.98 16.05
C GLY A 382 -9.49 16.48 16.13
N HIS A 383 -9.16 17.38 17.05
CA HIS A 383 -7.78 17.84 17.25
C HIS A 383 -6.90 16.73 17.82
N HIS A 384 -7.40 15.97 18.79
CA HIS A 384 -6.69 14.80 19.32
C HIS A 384 -6.47 13.75 18.24
N PHE A 385 -7.51 13.40 17.49
CA PHE A 385 -7.39 12.55 16.30
C PHE A 385 -6.33 13.04 15.30
N THR A 386 -6.27 14.35 15.02
CA THR A 386 -5.26 14.93 14.12
C THR A 386 -3.85 14.59 14.63
N TRP A 387 -3.57 14.82 15.91
CA TRP A 387 -2.25 14.61 16.49
C TRP A 387 -1.88 13.14 16.65
N SER A 388 -2.77 12.32 17.24
CA SER A 388 -2.50 10.92 17.55
C SER A 388 -2.45 10.05 16.29
N TYR A 389 -3.36 10.28 15.35
CA TYR A 389 -3.50 9.45 14.16
C TYR A 389 -2.79 10.05 12.95
N GLN A 390 -3.11 11.29 12.57
CA GLN A 390 -2.57 11.85 11.32
C GLN A 390 -1.10 12.29 11.45
N VAL A 391 -0.75 12.99 12.52
CA VAL A 391 0.62 13.45 12.74
C VAL A 391 1.49 12.31 13.27
N TYR A 392 1.08 11.68 14.37
CA TYR A 392 1.91 10.66 15.01
C TYR A 392 1.89 9.34 14.24
N SER A 393 0.74 8.67 14.14
CA SER A 393 0.66 7.31 13.56
C SER A 393 0.94 7.25 12.06
N LEU A 394 0.48 8.24 11.29
CA LEU A 394 0.60 8.26 9.84
C LEU A 394 1.82 9.02 9.32
N TYR A 395 2.49 9.86 10.11
CA TYR A 395 3.68 10.57 9.64
C TYR A 395 4.92 10.31 10.49
N LEU A 396 4.91 10.72 11.76
CA LEU A 396 6.09 10.64 12.63
C LEU A 396 6.52 9.19 12.86
N ARG A 397 5.57 8.26 12.93
CA ARG A 397 5.85 6.81 12.96
C ARG A 397 6.67 6.42 11.73
N TYR A 398 6.18 6.61 10.52
CA TYR A 398 6.93 6.22 9.32
C TYR A 398 8.26 6.98 9.15
N LEU A 399 8.31 8.26 9.54
CA LEU A 399 9.57 9.00 9.62
C LEU A 399 10.56 8.32 10.58
N GLY A 400 10.08 7.91 11.76
CA GLY A 400 10.82 7.11 12.74
C GLY A 400 11.25 5.76 12.19
N THR A 401 10.37 5.01 11.52
CA THR A 401 10.70 3.72 10.89
C THR A 401 11.89 3.87 9.95
N ASN A 402 11.92 4.94 9.16
CA ASN A 402 12.97 5.18 8.17
C ASN A 402 14.30 5.67 8.77
N PHE A 403 14.29 6.39 9.89
CA PHE A 403 15.50 7.09 10.40
C PHE A 403 15.90 6.79 11.85
N LEU A 404 15.03 6.15 12.64
CA LEU A 404 15.36 5.52 13.93
C LEU A 404 15.46 4.00 13.79
N GLY A 405 14.62 3.41 12.96
CA GLY A 405 14.49 1.96 12.77
C GLY A 405 13.14 1.44 13.25
N ARG A 406 12.94 0.12 13.13
CA ARG A 406 11.72 -0.59 13.52
C ARG A 406 12.06 -1.83 14.34
N SER A 407 11.17 -2.19 15.26
CA SER A 407 11.37 -3.37 16.10
C SER A 407 10.99 -4.67 15.39
N ASN A 408 10.09 -4.65 14.39
CA ASN A 408 9.66 -5.83 13.62
C ASN A 408 8.99 -5.45 12.27
N ILE A 409 8.55 -6.45 11.48
CA ILE A 409 7.83 -6.26 10.19
C ILE A 409 6.29 -6.10 10.37
N HIS A 410 5.73 -6.27 11.57
CA HIS A 410 4.27 -6.32 11.72
C HIS A 410 3.56 -4.98 11.43
N LYS A 411 2.33 -5.08 10.92
CA LYS A 411 1.42 -3.94 10.71
C LYS A 411 1.12 -3.26 12.05
N ASN A 412 1.16 -1.93 12.07
CA ASN A 412 0.93 -1.10 13.27
C ASN A 412 1.85 -1.37 14.49
N SER A 413 2.82 -2.27 14.42
CA SER A 413 3.74 -2.54 15.53
C SER A 413 5.02 -1.75 15.38
N GLY A 414 5.22 -0.85 16.35
CA GLY A 414 6.54 -0.56 16.90
C GLY A 414 7.56 0.06 15.96
N THR A 415 7.38 1.33 15.61
CA THR A 415 8.58 2.18 15.61
C THR A 415 9.20 2.20 16.99
N HIS A 416 10.50 2.43 17.11
CA HIS A 416 11.14 2.71 18.41
C HIS A 416 10.50 3.90 19.17
N ILE A 417 9.65 4.69 18.51
CA ILE A 417 8.84 5.77 19.11
C ILE A 417 7.66 5.22 19.97
N ASN A 418 7.14 4.03 19.67
CA ASN A 418 6.09 3.37 20.49
C ASN A 418 6.65 2.72 21.76
N HIS A 419 7.97 2.78 21.95
CA HIS A 419 8.68 2.13 23.03
C HIS A 419 9.38 3.21 23.86
N SER A 420 8.93 3.41 25.10
CA SER A 420 9.69 4.21 26.06
C SER A 420 11.12 3.67 26.11
N VAL A 421 12.11 4.55 26.29
CA VAL A 421 13.54 4.16 26.45
C VAL A 421 13.73 3.05 27.50
N SER A 422 12.80 2.92 28.46
CA SER A 422 12.75 1.83 29.43
C SER A 422 12.42 0.45 28.83
N SER A 423 11.55 0.36 27.82
CA SER A 423 11.22 -0.90 27.14
C SER A 423 12.35 -1.43 26.25
N TYR A 424 13.27 -0.57 25.84
CA TYR A 424 14.51 -0.94 25.13
C TYR A 424 15.52 -1.65 26.04
N LEU A 425 15.53 -1.32 27.34
CA LEU A 425 16.41 -1.95 28.35
C LEU A 425 15.81 -3.24 28.95
N TYR A 426 14.49 -3.40 28.93
CA TYR A 426 13.79 -4.53 29.57
C TYR A 426 13.34 -5.66 28.62
N ASN A 427 13.50 -5.52 27.30
CA ASN A 427 13.23 -6.60 26.33
C ASN A 427 14.44 -7.53 26.15
N SER A 428 15.02 -8.00 27.26
CA SER A 428 16.17 -8.90 27.32
C SER A 428 15.81 -10.38 27.18
N ASN A 429 14.58 -10.74 26.76
CA ASN A 429 14.18 -12.13 26.56
C ASN A 429 14.26 -12.53 25.06
N PRO A 430 15.32 -13.23 24.62
CA PRO A 430 15.63 -13.51 23.22
C PRO A 430 14.78 -14.62 22.57
N LEU A 431 13.65 -15.03 23.16
CA LEU A 431 13.04 -16.35 22.93
C LEU A 431 11.83 -16.42 21.98
N LYS A 432 11.46 -15.40 21.19
CA LYS A 432 10.37 -15.56 20.18
C LYS A 432 10.68 -14.78 18.89
N GLY A 433 11.00 -15.48 17.80
CA GLY A 433 11.56 -14.87 16.58
C GLY A 433 10.56 -14.11 15.70
N TYR A 434 9.26 -14.33 15.83
CA TYR A 434 8.21 -13.53 15.16
C TYR A 434 8.34 -12.01 15.38
N TYR A 435 8.80 -11.57 16.56
CA TYR A 435 9.00 -10.15 16.90
C TYR A 435 10.40 -9.61 16.56
N LYS A 436 11.32 -10.45 16.08
CA LYS A 436 12.68 -10.03 15.68
C LYS A 436 12.85 -9.97 14.16
N ILE A 437 11.97 -10.62 13.42
CA ILE A 437 11.94 -10.56 11.95
C ILE A 437 11.85 -9.08 11.52
N GLY A 438 12.79 -8.70 10.63
CA GLY A 438 12.95 -7.37 10.03
C GLY A 438 13.14 -6.18 10.98
N SER A 439 13.68 -6.44 12.18
CA SER A 439 14.16 -5.40 13.09
C SER A 439 15.39 -4.68 12.54
N VAL A 440 15.42 -3.36 12.63
CA VAL A 440 16.59 -2.51 12.30
C VAL A 440 16.71 -1.38 13.30
N ASP A 441 17.95 -1.00 13.59
CA ASP A 441 18.23 0.04 14.56
C ASP A 441 19.42 0.91 14.14
N TYR A 442 19.12 2.19 13.94
CA TYR A 442 20.10 3.18 13.50
C TYR A 442 20.61 4.05 14.64
N LEU A 443 20.24 3.75 15.90
CA LEU A 443 20.63 4.45 17.13
C LEU A 443 20.31 5.96 17.08
N GLY A 444 19.33 6.34 16.27
CA GLY A 444 18.96 7.74 16.00
C GLY A 444 20.02 8.59 15.31
N ILE A 445 21.11 8.00 14.81
CA ILE A 445 22.19 8.73 14.15
C ILE A 445 21.71 9.48 12.88
N PRO A 446 20.95 8.85 11.95
CA PRO A 446 20.44 9.57 10.78
C PRO A 446 19.56 10.74 11.19
N LEU A 447 18.68 10.55 12.18
CA LEU A 447 17.75 11.56 12.65
C LEU A 447 18.48 12.77 13.26
N LEU A 448 19.56 12.55 14.03
CA LEU A 448 20.41 13.61 14.56
C LEU A 448 21.00 14.48 13.44
N PHE A 449 21.54 13.87 12.38
CA PHE A 449 22.05 14.63 11.23
C PHE A 449 20.94 15.33 10.44
N ILE A 450 19.75 14.73 10.35
CA ILE A 450 18.59 15.39 9.73
C ILE A 450 18.23 16.67 10.49
N PHE A 451 18.12 16.62 11.83
CA PHE A 451 17.81 17.80 12.63
C PHE A 451 18.88 18.89 12.51
N LEU A 452 20.15 18.53 12.63
CA LEU A 452 21.27 19.47 12.42
C LEU A 452 21.23 20.06 11.01
N GLY A 453 20.86 19.25 10.02
CA GLY A 453 20.70 19.65 8.62
C GLY A 453 19.58 20.63 8.39
N ILE A 454 18.41 20.42 9.01
CA ILE A 454 17.28 21.35 8.95
C ILE A 454 17.73 22.73 9.45
N ILE A 455 18.37 22.78 10.62
CA ILE A 455 18.87 24.04 11.20
C ILE A 455 19.92 24.68 10.27
N TYR A 456 20.90 23.88 9.81
CA TYR A 456 21.97 24.38 8.94
C TYR A 456 21.46 24.84 7.56
N SER A 457 20.38 24.25 7.06
CA SER A 457 19.78 24.62 5.77
C SER A 457 19.40 26.09 5.72
N PHE A 458 19.00 26.70 6.84
CA PHE A 458 18.63 28.12 6.92
C PHE A 458 19.82 29.09 6.87
N LYS A 459 21.07 28.60 6.85
CA LYS A 459 22.24 29.44 6.50
C LYS A 459 22.09 30.04 5.10
N ASN A 460 21.41 29.33 4.20
CA ASN A 460 20.84 29.90 2.99
C ASN A 460 19.31 29.85 3.11
N VAL A 461 18.70 30.96 3.51
CA VAL A 461 17.26 31.02 3.82
C VAL A 461 16.38 30.59 2.65
N ASP A 462 16.72 30.95 1.41
CA ASP A 462 15.88 30.59 0.26
C ASP A 462 15.97 29.07 -0.02
N LEU A 463 17.16 28.47 0.06
CA LEU A 463 17.33 27.00 -0.04
C LEU A 463 16.68 26.26 1.12
N GLY A 464 16.79 26.78 2.34
CA GLY A 464 16.11 26.25 3.52
C GLY A 464 14.58 26.26 3.35
N ILE A 465 14.02 27.33 2.80
CA ILE A 465 12.58 27.42 2.47
C ILE A 465 12.21 26.41 1.38
N ILE A 466 12.99 26.30 0.29
CA ILE A 466 12.72 25.33 -0.79
C ILE A 466 12.67 23.90 -0.24
N LEU A 467 13.68 23.48 0.51
CA LEU A 467 13.73 22.14 1.11
C LEU A 467 12.63 21.96 2.16
N GLY A 468 12.42 22.95 3.03
CA GLY A 468 11.44 22.88 4.13
C GLY A 468 10.01 22.81 3.63
N VAL A 469 9.65 23.62 2.65
CA VAL A 469 8.32 23.59 2.02
C VAL A 469 8.11 22.27 1.28
N THR A 470 9.14 21.78 0.55
CA THR A 470 9.04 20.48 -0.12
C THR A 470 8.84 19.35 0.88
N PHE A 471 9.61 19.33 1.98
CA PHE A 471 9.49 18.34 3.06
C PHE A 471 8.12 18.36 3.73
N LEU A 472 7.60 19.55 4.07
CA LEU A 472 6.30 19.69 4.72
C LEU A 472 5.14 19.33 3.80
N LEU A 473 5.17 19.80 2.54
CA LEU A 473 4.11 19.52 1.58
C LEU A 473 4.01 18.03 1.24
N THR A 474 5.16 17.42 0.98
CA THR A 474 5.23 16.02 0.55
C THR A 474 5.30 15.03 1.70
N GLY A 475 5.18 15.51 2.94
CA GLY A 475 5.12 14.71 4.16
C GLY A 475 3.81 14.93 4.90
N LEU A 476 3.83 15.84 5.88
CA LEU A 476 2.68 16.05 6.77
C LEU A 476 1.46 16.67 6.06
N ALA A 477 1.65 17.64 5.17
CA ALA A 477 0.53 18.37 4.59
C ALA A 477 -0.33 17.48 3.68
N ILE A 478 0.28 16.56 2.92
CA ILE A 478 -0.48 15.63 2.07
C ILE A 478 -1.32 14.65 2.90
N ILE A 479 -0.85 14.23 4.08
CA ILE A 479 -1.64 13.38 4.99
C ILE A 479 -2.85 14.14 5.53
N LEU A 480 -2.66 15.40 5.95
CA LEU A 480 -3.75 16.27 6.42
C LEU A 480 -4.76 16.58 5.31
N TYR A 481 -4.28 16.70 4.07
CA TYR A 481 -5.11 16.89 2.88
C TYR A 481 -5.96 15.66 2.55
N LEU A 482 -5.33 14.49 2.47
CA LEU A 482 -6.02 13.24 2.14
C LEU A 482 -7.00 12.79 3.23
N ASN A 483 -6.73 13.17 4.49
CA ASN A 483 -7.56 12.84 5.65
C ASN A 483 -8.00 11.36 5.68
N PRO A 484 -7.07 10.40 5.57
CA PRO A 484 -7.40 8.98 5.46
C PRO A 484 -8.10 8.49 6.75
N ALA A 485 -9.14 7.67 6.61
CA ALA A 485 -9.83 7.08 7.76
C ALA A 485 -9.08 5.86 8.34
N PRO A 486 -9.27 5.47 9.61
CA PRO A 486 -8.57 4.35 10.26
C PRO A 486 -8.62 3.01 9.51
N GLY A 487 -9.72 2.73 8.82
CA GLY A 487 -9.92 1.52 8.01
C GLY A 487 -8.94 1.40 6.85
N SER A 488 -8.39 2.52 6.38
CA SER A 488 -7.37 2.52 5.31
C SER A 488 -6.07 1.79 5.70
N LEU A 489 -5.73 1.73 7.00
CA LEU A 489 -4.55 1.03 7.52
C LEU A 489 -4.75 -0.49 7.64
N ARG A 490 -5.99 -0.99 7.66
CA ARG A 490 -6.22 -2.44 7.64
C ARG A 490 -5.70 -3.04 6.33
N VAL A 491 -5.94 -2.31 5.25
CA VAL A 491 -5.63 -2.71 3.88
C VAL A 491 -4.11 -2.73 3.70
N ARG A 492 -3.43 -1.59 3.71
CA ARG A 492 -1.98 -1.48 3.50
C ARG A 492 -1.40 -0.38 4.39
N GLU A 493 -0.13 -0.51 4.78
CA GLU A 493 0.62 0.64 5.33
C GLU A 493 0.67 1.76 4.26
N ARG A 494 0.70 3.01 4.70
CA ARG A 494 0.52 4.20 3.84
C ARG A 494 1.74 5.12 3.85
N ASP A 495 2.90 4.59 4.20
CA ASP A 495 4.19 5.31 4.24
C ASP A 495 4.60 5.88 2.88
N TYR A 496 4.19 5.20 1.79
CA TYR A 496 4.39 5.68 0.42
C TYR A 496 3.75 7.04 0.13
N ILE A 497 2.75 7.49 0.90
CA ILE A 497 2.16 8.84 0.73
C ILE A 497 3.22 9.93 1.01
N SER A 498 4.18 9.66 1.89
CA SER A 498 5.19 10.61 2.36
C SER A 498 6.59 10.37 1.81
N PHE A 499 6.78 9.46 0.85
CA PHE A 499 8.13 9.01 0.47
C PHE A 499 9.04 10.13 -0.09
N PHE A 500 8.46 11.13 -0.75
CA PHE A 500 9.18 12.34 -1.19
C PHE A 500 9.79 13.12 -0.02
N SER A 501 9.12 13.20 1.13
CA SER A 501 9.71 13.88 2.30
C SER A 501 10.89 13.08 2.87
N PHE A 502 10.84 11.75 2.80
CA PHE A 502 11.95 10.87 3.20
C PHE A 502 13.17 11.02 2.27
N ILE A 503 12.95 11.27 0.98
CA ILE A 503 14.02 11.66 0.04
C ILE A 503 14.66 12.98 0.50
N ILE A 504 13.87 13.99 0.89
CA ILE A 504 14.40 15.29 1.36
C ILE A 504 15.22 15.13 2.65
N CYS A 505 14.87 14.20 3.54
CA CYS A 505 15.67 13.86 4.71
C CYS A 505 17.12 13.47 4.36
N GLY A 506 17.38 12.85 3.21
CA GLY A 506 18.74 12.57 2.74
C GLY A 506 19.58 13.84 2.55
N PHE A 507 18.98 14.91 2.00
CA PHE A 507 19.65 16.21 1.86
C PHE A 507 19.87 16.89 3.21
N TYR A 508 18.91 16.78 4.13
CA TYR A 508 19.11 17.28 5.49
C TYR A 508 20.24 16.54 6.20
N ALA A 509 20.26 15.21 6.16
CA ALA A 509 21.35 14.44 6.75
C ALA A 509 22.72 14.87 6.20
N MET A 510 22.83 15.01 4.87
CA MET A 510 24.03 15.54 4.23
C MET A 510 24.41 16.95 4.73
N LEU A 511 23.45 17.87 4.84
CA LEU A 511 23.69 19.22 5.36
C LEU A 511 24.08 19.21 6.83
N GLY A 512 23.57 18.28 7.63
CA GLY A 512 23.98 18.08 9.02
C GLY A 512 25.43 17.63 9.15
N VAL A 513 25.87 16.72 8.27
CA VAL A 513 27.28 16.31 8.19
C VAL A 513 28.16 17.49 7.75
N LEU A 514 27.69 18.27 6.78
CA LEU A 514 28.39 19.49 6.33
C LEU A 514 28.51 20.52 7.46
N CYS A 515 27.45 20.71 8.24
CA CYS A 515 27.43 21.55 9.43
C CYS A 515 28.55 21.13 10.40
N PHE A 516 28.59 19.85 10.77
CA PHE A 516 29.61 19.32 11.68
C PHE A 516 31.03 19.50 11.13
N CYS A 517 31.26 19.20 9.85
CA CYS A 517 32.56 19.37 9.21
C CYS A 517 33.05 20.83 9.21
N ASN A 518 32.12 21.79 9.12
CA ASN A 518 32.44 23.21 9.19
C ASN A 518 32.74 23.68 10.61
N PHE A 519 32.08 23.11 11.62
CA PHE A 519 32.40 23.37 13.03
C PHE A 519 33.74 22.75 13.45
N PHE A 520 34.07 21.57 12.92
CA PHE A 520 35.28 20.81 13.29
C PHE A 520 36.22 20.55 12.09
N PRO A 521 36.81 21.61 11.49
CA PRO A 521 37.56 21.49 10.23
C PRO A 521 38.82 20.62 10.35
N LYS A 522 39.41 20.50 11.55
CA LYS A 522 40.61 19.68 11.81
C LYS A 522 40.37 18.19 11.61
N ILE A 523 39.18 17.71 11.94
CA ILE A 523 38.80 16.28 11.83
C ILE A 523 37.87 16.00 10.65
N LYS A 524 37.57 17.01 9.81
CA LYS A 524 36.57 16.92 8.74
C LYS A 524 36.72 15.70 7.84
N LYS A 525 37.95 15.33 7.48
CA LYS A 525 38.22 14.23 6.53
C LYS A 525 37.93 12.88 7.17
N VAL A 526 38.41 12.69 8.40
CA VAL A 526 38.15 11.47 9.18
C VAL A 526 36.65 11.35 9.45
N PHE A 527 36.02 12.43 9.91
CA PHE A 527 34.59 12.45 10.19
C PHE A 527 33.75 12.13 8.95
N LEU A 528 34.02 12.78 7.81
CA LEU A 528 33.29 12.54 6.56
C LEU A 528 33.42 11.09 6.08
N ILE A 529 34.62 10.49 6.15
CA ILE A 529 34.83 9.09 5.81
C ILE A 529 34.06 8.18 6.78
N SER A 530 34.14 8.43 8.09
CA SER A 530 33.38 7.68 9.09
C SER A 530 31.87 7.78 8.85
N THR A 531 31.36 8.95 8.46
CA THR A 531 29.93 9.09 8.15
C THR A 531 29.52 8.31 6.91
N VAL A 532 30.37 8.25 5.87
CA VAL A 532 30.08 7.40 4.70
C VAL A 532 30.06 5.92 5.07
N VAL A 533 30.96 5.48 5.95
CA VAL A 533 30.93 4.11 6.49
C VAL A 533 29.65 3.86 7.28
N LEU A 534 29.21 4.81 8.11
CA LEU A 534 27.93 4.73 8.83
C LEU A 534 26.73 4.68 7.86
N THR A 535 26.76 5.44 6.76
CA THR A 535 25.73 5.36 5.71
C THR A 535 25.74 3.98 5.04
N LEU A 536 26.91 3.40 4.76
CA LEU A 536 26.99 2.05 4.22
C LEU A 536 26.42 1.01 5.19
N LEU A 537 26.71 1.14 6.49
CA LEU A 537 26.13 0.27 7.52
C LEU A 537 24.60 0.42 7.61
N PHE A 538 24.07 1.64 7.48
CA PHE A 538 22.63 1.90 7.38
C PHE A 538 22.03 1.17 6.17
N VAL A 539 22.64 1.29 4.99
CA VAL A 539 22.19 0.59 3.77
C VAL A 539 22.28 -0.93 3.93
N LEU A 540 23.34 -1.46 4.57
CA LEU A 540 23.49 -2.89 4.81
C LEU A 540 22.45 -3.43 5.82
N GLN A 541 22.06 -2.65 6.82
CA GLN A 541 20.95 -3.00 7.71
C GLN A 541 19.63 -3.07 6.93
N ASN A 542 19.37 -2.08 6.08
CA ASN A 542 18.15 -2.04 5.26
C ASN A 542 18.13 -3.19 4.26
N PHE A 543 19.27 -3.55 3.67
CA PHE A 543 19.38 -4.68 2.74
C PHE A 543 18.86 -5.99 3.37
N LYS A 544 19.17 -6.26 4.64
CA LYS A 544 18.68 -7.47 5.35
C LYS A 544 17.17 -7.54 5.42
N VAL A 545 16.51 -6.39 5.35
CA VAL A 545 15.07 -6.25 5.49
C VAL A 545 14.38 -6.12 4.13
N GLN A 546 15.03 -5.45 3.18
CA GLN A 546 14.49 -5.13 1.87
C GLN A 546 14.91 -6.14 0.79
N ASN A 547 15.71 -7.14 1.14
CA ASN A 547 16.01 -8.25 0.25
C ASN A 547 14.80 -9.18 0.11
N LYS A 548 14.04 -8.98 -0.96
CA LYS A 548 12.88 -9.77 -1.35
C LYS A 548 13.17 -10.75 -2.51
N SER A 549 14.45 -11.03 -2.79
CA SER A 549 14.87 -11.88 -3.93
C SER A 549 14.34 -13.32 -3.87
N ASN A 550 13.98 -13.80 -2.67
CA ASN A 550 13.41 -15.13 -2.44
C ASN A 550 11.92 -15.07 -2.07
N GLU A 551 11.25 -13.93 -2.17
CA GLU A 551 9.80 -13.83 -1.94
C GLU A 551 9.06 -14.24 -3.20
N ASP A 552 8.20 -15.26 -3.09
CA ASP A 552 7.37 -15.81 -4.18
C ASP A 552 5.95 -16.17 -3.73
N PHE A 553 5.61 -15.86 -2.47
CA PHE A 553 4.37 -16.30 -1.86
C PHE A 553 3.12 -15.95 -2.66
N ASN A 554 2.99 -14.71 -3.14
CA ASN A 554 1.75 -14.33 -3.85
C ASN A 554 1.57 -15.13 -5.12
N GLU A 555 2.65 -15.38 -5.86
CA GLU A 555 2.59 -16.14 -7.08
C GLU A 555 2.27 -17.61 -6.79
N ALA A 556 2.94 -18.21 -5.80
CA ALA A 556 2.69 -19.58 -5.37
C ALA A 556 1.28 -19.77 -4.82
N PHE A 557 0.83 -18.85 -3.95
CA PHE A 557 -0.48 -18.86 -3.33
C PHE A 557 -1.60 -18.63 -4.34
N SER A 558 -1.42 -17.68 -5.28
CA SER A 558 -2.38 -17.44 -6.35
C SER A 558 -2.50 -18.65 -7.27
N THR A 559 -1.37 -19.28 -7.62
CA THR A 559 -1.34 -20.48 -8.48
C THR A 559 -2.07 -21.63 -7.80
N TRP A 560 -1.77 -21.88 -6.52
CA TRP A 560 -2.43 -22.91 -5.74
C TRP A 560 -3.95 -22.75 -5.70
N ILE A 561 -4.44 -21.53 -5.50
CA ILE A 561 -5.88 -21.26 -5.45
C ILE A 561 -6.53 -21.44 -6.81
N LEU A 562 -5.88 -20.99 -7.89
CA LEU A 562 -6.41 -21.22 -9.24
C LEU A 562 -6.44 -22.71 -9.59
N ASP A 563 -5.40 -23.46 -9.24
CA ASP A 563 -5.33 -24.91 -9.42
C ASP A 563 -6.39 -25.66 -8.63
N SER A 564 -6.78 -25.11 -7.48
CA SER A 564 -7.83 -25.62 -6.62
C SER A 564 -9.24 -25.47 -7.18
N ILE A 565 -9.43 -24.56 -8.14
CA ILE A 565 -10.74 -24.23 -8.70
C ILE A 565 -10.91 -24.99 -10.02
N PRO A 566 -11.90 -25.89 -10.16
CA PRO A 566 -12.14 -26.62 -11.40
C PRO A 566 -12.37 -25.70 -12.60
N GLU A 567 -12.02 -26.16 -13.80
CA GLU A 567 -12.41 -25.50 -15.05
C GLU A 567 -13.92 -25.28 -15.13
N ASN A 568 -14.33 -24.26 -15.88
CA ASN A 568 -15.73 -23.84 -16.01
C ASN A 568 -16.33 -23.52 -14.63
N SER A 569 -15.70 -22.62 -13.87
CA SER A 569 -16.22 -22.19 -12.56
C SER A 569 -16.39 -20.68 -12.52
N VAL A 570 -17.40 -20.22 -11.79
CA VAL A 570 -17.61 -18.80 -11.48
C VAL A 570 -17.16 -18.55 -10.05
N VAL A 571 -16.28 -17.57 -9.82
CA VAL A 571 -15.74 -17.24 -8.51
C VAL A 571 -16.16 -15.83 -8.14
N LEU A 572 -16.86 -15.69 -7.01
CA LEU A 572 -17.25 -14.41 -6.43
C LEU A 572 -16.24 -14.05 -5.33
N ALA A 573 -15.45 -13.02 -5.56
CA ALA A 573 -14.36 -12.57 -4.69
C ALA A 573 -14.58 -11.15 -4.16
N ASN A 574 -14.14 -10.87 -2.95
CA ASN A 574 -14.13 -9.55 -2.35
C ASN A 574 -12.68 -9.01 -2.30
N GLY A 575 -12.51 -7.76 -2.72
CA GLY A 575 -11.26 -7.01 -2.62
C GLY A 575 -10.38 -7.07 -3.87
N ASP A 576 -9.81 -5.92 -4.19
CA ASP A 576 -8.76 -5.69 -5.19
C ASP A 576 -7.49 -6.54 -4.97
N ASN A 577 -7.01 -6.59 -3.73
CA ASN A 577 -5.68 -7.12 -3.37
C ASN A 577 -5.49 -8.61 -3.62
N LEU A 578 -6.59 -9.33 -3.64
CA LEU A 578 -6.62 -10.74 -4.00
C LEU A 578 -6.94 -10.85 -5.49
N THR A 579 -7.92 -10.11 -5.99
CA THR A 579 -8.39 -10.18 -7.39
C THR A 579 -7.29 -9.90 -8.43
N PHE A 580 -6.47 -8.86 -8.29
CA PHE A 580 -5.48 -8.49 -9.32
C PHE A 580 -4.41 -9.58 -9.55
N PRO A 581 -3.80 -10.18 -8.51
CA PRO A 581 -2.96 -11.36 -8.65
C PRO A 581 -3.61 -12.49 -9.48
N TYR A 582 -4.88 -12.82 -9.22
CA TYR A 582 -5.57 -13.89 -9.94
C TYR A 582 -5.89 -13.52 -11.38
N TRP A 583 -6.33 -12.29 -11.65
CA TRP A 583 -6.57 -11.85 -13.02
C TRP A 583 -5.29 -11.87 -13.86
N TYR A 584 -4.17 -11.46 -13.27
CA TYR A 584 -2.87 -11.56 -13.93
C TYR A 584 -2.54 -13.01 -14.31
N GLN A 585 -2.73 -13.97 -13.38
CA GLN A 585 -2.47 -15.37 -13.67
C GLN A 585 -3.48 -16.01 -14.63
N LEU A 586 -4.77 -15.65 -14.53
CA LEU A 586 -5.82 -16.15 -15.42
C LEU A 586 -5.61 -15.69 -16.85
N ALA A 587 -5.12 -14.48 -17.04
CA ALA A 587 -4.78 -13.94 -18.35
C ALA A 587 -3.71 -14.75 -19.09
N ASP A 588 -2.73 -15.27 -18.35
CA ASP A 588 -1.66 -16.12 -18.89
C ASP A 588 -2.09 -17.61 -18.97
N SER A 589 -3.33 -17.94 -18.62
CA SER A 589 -3.84 -19.32 -18.56
C SER A 589 -4.97 -19.61 -19.55
N ASP A 590 -5.05 -20.83 -20.06
CA ASP A 590 -6.19 -21.30 -20.87
C ASP A 590 -7.40 -21.72 -20.00
N ARG A 591 -7.39 -21.45 -18.70
CA ARG A 591 -8.43 -21.89 -17.77
C ARG A 591 -9.74 -21.14 -18.01
N SER A 592 -10.84 -21.89 -18.10
CA SER A 592 -12.19 -21.34 -18.24
C SER A 592 -12.82 -20.91 -16.91
N VAL A 593 -12.07 -20.22 -16.04
CA VAL A 593 -12.59 -19.68 -14.76
C VAL A 593 -13.04 -18.23 -14.96
N VAL A 594 -14.21 -17.88 -14.43
CA VAL A 594 -14.75 -16.50 -14.45
C VAL A 594 -14.67 -15.92 -13.05
N TRP A 595 -13.77 -14.94 -12.88
CA TRP A 595 -13.50 -14.33 -11.57
C TRP A 595 -14.16 -12.96 -11.44
N ILE A 596 -15.15 -12.86 -10.56
CA ILE A 596 -16.00 -11.69 -10.33
C ILE A 596 -15.62 -11.03 -9.01
N ASN A 597 -15.22 -9.76 -9.05
CA ASN A 597 -14.98 -8.95 -7.86
C ASN A 597 -16.28 -8.25 -7.43
N ILE A 598 -16.82 -8.67 -6.30
CA ILE A 598 -18.06 -8.16 -5.72
C ILE A 598 -17.94 -6.66 -5.41
N GLU A 599 -16.78 -6.21 -4.94
CA GLU A 599 -16.58 -4.80 -4.59
C GLU A 599 -16.62 -3.89 -5.81
N LEU A 600 -16.40 -4.41 -7.02
CA LEU A 600 -16.44 -3.62 -8.25
C LEU A 600 -17.83 -3.62 -8.90
N LEU A 601 -18.78 -4.45 -8.46
CA LEU A 601 -20.12 -4.54 -9.06
C LEU A 601 -20.95 -3.26 -8.91
N HIS A 602 -20.60 -2.37 -7.98
CA HIS A 602 -21.23 -1.04 -7.90
C HIS A 602 -20.82 -0.12 -9.07
N LEU A 603 -19.80 -0.48 -9.85
CA LEU A 603 -19.35 0.25 -11.03
C LEU A 603 -20.10 -0.23 -12.27
N ASP A 604 -20.85 0.66 -12.91
CA ASP A 604 -21.64 0.35 -14.11
C ASP A 604 -20.77 -0.21 -15.24
N SER A 605 -19.57 0.34 -15.37
CA SER A 605 -18.56 -0.07 -16.34
C SER A 605 -18.10 -1.52 -16.10
N TYR A 606 -17.81 -1.90 -14.85
CA TYR A 606 -17.46 -3.27 -14.51
C TYR A 606 -18.60 -4.25 -14.82
N ARG A 607 -19.85 -3.87 -14.50
CA ARG A 607 -21.03 -4.68 -14.83
C ARG A 607 -21.13 -4.92 -16.35
N ASN A 608 -20.94 -3.88 -17.15
CA ASN A 608 -21.01 -3.96 -18.61
C ASN A 608 -19.89 -4.81 -19.23
N GLN A 609 -18.64 -4.68 -18.75
CA GLN A 609 -17.55 -5.54 -19.22
C GLN A 609 -17.82 -7.00 -18.85
N LEU A 610 -18.21 -7.25 -17.60
CA LEU A 610 -18.47 -8.60 -17.12
C LEU A 610 -19.59 -9.25 -17.95
N TYR A 611 -20.65 -8.51 -18.25
CA TYR A 611 -21.73 -8.97 -19.14
C TYR A 611 -21.22 -9.35 -20.54
N ASN A 612 -20.47 -8.46 -21.20
CA ASN A 612 -19.91 -8.72 -22.53
C ASN A 612 -18.93 -9.89 -22.53
N TYR A 613 -18.10 -10.00 -21.50
CA TYR A 613 -17.16 -11.11 -21.32
C TYR A 613 -17.90 -12.45 -21.16
N ILE A 614 -18.93 -12.49 -20.31
CA ILE A 614 -19.74 -13.71 -20.11
C ILE A 614 -20.43 -14.11 -21.41
N ILE A 615 -21.02 -13.15 -22.13
CA ILE A 615 -21.69 -13.42 -23.41
C ILE A 615 -20.70 -13.90 -24.47
N SER A 616 -19.47 -13.39 -24.50
CA SER A 616 -18.46 -13.91 -25.43
C SER A 616 -18.11 -15.38 -25.20
N LYS A 617 -18.34 -15.87 -23.97
CA LYS A 617 -18.09 -17.26 -23.55
C LYS A 617 -19.32 -18.17 -23.66
N VAL A 618 -20.51 -17.62 -23.89
CA VAL A 618 -21.78 -18.38 -23.93
C VAL A 618 -22.47 -18.19 -25.29
N SER A 619 -22.80 -19.29 -25.97
CA SER A 619 -23.58 -19.24 -27.22
C SER A 619 -25.04 -18.85 -26.91
N LEU A 620 -25.40 -17.58 -27.14
CA LEU A 620 -26.73 -17.00 -26.91
C LEU A 620 -27.90 -17.66 -27.68
N ASN A 621 -27.64 -18.58 -28.62
CA ASN A 621 -28.68 -19.20 -29.45
C ASN A 621 -29.67 -20.11 -28.69
N SER A 622 -29.50 -20.33 -27.38
CA SER A 622 -30.41 -21.11 -26.52
C SER A 622 -31.18 -20.29 -25.48
N LEU A 623 -31.04 -18.97 -25.44
CA LEU A 623 -31.55 -18.14 -24.33
C LEU A 623 -32.97 -17.61 -24.58
N SER A 624 -33.98 -18.33 -24.07
CA SER A 624 -35.29 -17.73 -23.79
C SER A 624 -35.23 -16.96 -22.47
N LEU A 625 -35.30 -15.63 -22.55
CA LEU A 625 -35.29 -14.63 -21.46
C LEU A 625 -36.44 -14.75 -20.41
N ARG A 626 -37.12 -15.90 -20.31
CA ARG A 626 -38.37 -16.05 -19.55
C ARG A 626 -38.50 -17.32 -18.71
N ASP A 627 -37.49 -18.17 -18.59
CA ASP A 627 -37.62 -19.39 -17.78
C ASP A 627 -36.86 -19.28 -16.44
N PRO A 628 -37.55 -19.06 -15.30
CA PRO A 628 -36.93 -18.97 -13.97
C PRO A 628 -36.50 -20.34 -13.41
N ALA A 629 -36.68 -21.42 -14.17
CA ALA A 629 -36.64 -22.79 -13.66
C ALA A 629 -35.24 -23.42 -13.59
N PHE A 630 -34.17 -22.72 -13.98
CA PHE A 630 -32.92 -23.39 -14.38
C PHE A 630 -31.68 -23.22 -13.50
N SER A 631 -31.67 -22.39 -12.44
CA SER A 631 -30.57 -22.35 -11.45
C SER A 631 -31.03 -22.87 -10.09
N LYS A 632 -30.13 -23.49 -9.31
CA LYS A 632 -30.46 -23.91 -7.93
C LYS A 632 -30.88 -22.67 -7.15
N ALA A 633 -32.00 -22.73 -6.41
CA ALA A 633 -32.58 -21.56 -5.72
C ALA A 633 -31.58 -20.78 -4.84
N ILE A 634 -30.56 -21.48 -4.30
CA ILE A 634 -29.47 -20.89 -3.51
C ILE A 634 -28.57 -20.00 -4.37
N GLU A 635 -28.13 -20.47 -5.54
CA GLU A 635 -27.30 -19.71 -6.47
C GLU A 635 -28.05 -18.47 -6.96
N THR A 636 -29.33 -18.62 -7.30
CA THR A 636 -30.18 -17.49 -7.70
C THR A 636 -30.28 -16.42 -6.62
N ASN A 637 -30.43 -16.84 -5.36
CA ASN A 637 -30.53 -15.90 -4.23
C ASN A 637 -29.20 -15.19 -3.98
N ILE A 638 -28.08 -15.91 -4.03
CA ILE A 638 -26.74 -15.31 -3.85
C ILE A 638 -26.45 -14.31 -4.96
N ILE A 639 -26.70 -14.65 -6.24
CA ILE A 639 -26.48 -13.71 -7.34
C ILE A 639 -27.38 -12.46 -7.21
N LYS A 640 -28.63 -12.62 -6.76
CA LYS A 640 -29.53 -11.49 -6.49
C LYS A 640 -29.04 -10.60 -5.34
N GLU A 641 -28.40 -11.17 -4.33
CA GLU A 641 -27.83 -10.44 -3.20
C GLU A 641 -26.54 -9.71 -3.58
N VAL A 642 -25.68 -10.37 -4.36
CA VAL A 642 -24.36 -9.87 -4.79
C VAL A 642 -24.46 -8.78 -5.85
N VAL A 643 -25.35 -8.95 -6.83
CA VAL A 643 -25.62 -7.96 -7.88
C VAL A 643 -26.94 -7.28 -7.50
N PRO A 644 -26.99 -6.15 -6.77
CA PRO A 644 -28.25 -5.50 -6.42
C PRO A 644 -28.96 -4.96 -7.67
N MET A 645 -30.29 -4.93 -7.63
CA MET A 645 -31.13 -4.50 -8.76
C MET A 645 -31.23 -2.98 -8.77
N VAL A 646 -30.33 -2.32 -9.49
CA VAL A 646 -30.25 -0.85 -9.54
C VAL A 646 -30.78 -0.30 -10.88
N ASP A 647 -30.61 -1.05 -11.96
CA ASP A 647 -30.94 -0.68 -13.34
C ASP A 647 -31.23 -1.93 -14.22
N GLU A 648 -31.63 -1.71 -15.48
CA GLU A 648 -31.88 -2.77 -16.47
C GLU A 648 -30.60 -3.57 -16.82
N ASP A 649 -29.44 -2.92 -16.82
CA ASP A 649 -28.14 -3.57 -17.06
C ASP A 649 -27.78 -4.58 -15.96
N SER A 650 -28.15 -4.31 -14.71
CA SER A 650 -27.98 -5.23 -13.58
C SER A 650 -28.84 -6.49 -13.73
N GLU A 651 -30.04 -6.38 -14.30
CA GLU A 651 -30.90 -7.52 -14.64
C GLU A 651 -30.28 -8.37 -15.76
N LEU A 652 -29.76 -7.72 -16.81
CA LEU A 652 -29.08 -8.39 -17.91
C LEU A 652 -27.83 -9.13 -17.41
N LEU A 653 -27.02 -8.49 -16.57
CA LEU A 653 -25.84 -9.11 -15.96
C LEU A 653 -26.20 -10.30 -15.07
N ARG A 654 -27.20 -10.17 -14.19
CA ARG A 654 -27.69 -11.29 -13.38
C ARG A 654 -28.08 -12.46 -14.26
N THR A 655 -28.84 -12.20 -15.32
CA THR A 655 -29.31 -13.22 -16.25
C THR A 655 -28.15 -13.89 -16.97
N ALA A 656 -27.15 -13.13 -17.41
CA ALA A 656 -25.95 -13.67 -18.03
C ALA A 656 -25.14 -14.56 -17.07
N ILE A 657 -24.92 -14.12 -15.82
CA ILE A 657 -24.24 -14.92 -14.80
C ILE A 657 -25.01 -16.21 -14.50
N LEU A 658 -26.33 -16.13 -14.33
CA LEU A 658 -27.17 -17.30 -14.08
C LEU A 658 -27.17 -18.26 -15.28
N SER A 659 -27.16 -17.75 -16.51
CA SER A 659 -27.02 -18.58 -17.71
C SER A 659 -25.67 -19.28 -17.76
N LEU A 660 -24.59 -18.58 -17.38
CA LEU A 660 -23.25 -19.15 -17.32
C LEU A 660 -23.18 -20.30 -16.31
N LEU A 661 -23.83 -20.15 -15.15
CA LEU A 661 -23.95 -21.21 -14.13
C LEU A 661 -24.73 -22.43 -14.64
N ASN A 662 -25.74 -22.23 -15.49
CA ASN A 662 -26.55 -23.31 -16.05
C ASN A 662 -25.77 -24.23 -17.01
N ASP A 663 -24.72 -23.74 -17.69
CA ASP A 663 -23.84 -24.52 -18.58
C ASP A 663 -22.83 -25.41 -17.82
N LYS A 664 -23.23 -25.89 -16.64
CA LYS A 664 -22.46 -26.74 -15.69
C LYS A 664 -21.30 -26.03 -15.00
N GLN A 665 -21.40 -24.71 -14.77
CA GLN A 665 -20.37 -24.01 -14.01
C GLN A 665 -20.60 -24.06 -12.51
N LYS A 666 -19.55 -24.41 -11.76
CA LYS A 666 -19.58 -24.43 -10.29
C LYS A 666 -19.44 -23.01 -9.75
N LEU A 667 -20.34 -22.58 -8.87
CA LEU A 667 -20.27 -21.27 -8.21
C LEU A 667 -19.41 -21.35 -6.94
N PHE A 668 -18.38 -20.54 -6.88
CA PHE A 668 -17.50 -20.36 -5.74
C PHE A 668 -17.70 -18.97 -5.12
N LEU A 669 -17.71 -18.85 -3.79
CA LEU A 669 -17.91 -17.60 -3.06
C LEU A 669 -16.83 -17.40 -2.01
N GLN A 670 -16.19 -16.24 -1.96
CA GLN A 670 -15.14 -16.00 -0.96
C GLN A 670 -15.67 -16.14 0.47
N SER A 671 -14.96 -16.92 1.28
CA SER A 671 -15.45 -17.37 2.59
C SER A 671 -15.74 -16.22 3.57
N ASN A 672 -14.92 -15.18 3.58
CA ASN A 672 -15.05 -14.10 4.56
C ASN A 672 -16.29 -13.23 4.27
N TRP A 673 -16.50 -12.90 3.00
CA TRP A 673 -17.67 -12.13 2.56
C TRP A 673 -18.97 -12.91 2.82
N ALA A 674 -18.96 -14.22 2.59
CA ALA A 674 -20.09 -15.10 2.87
C ALA A 674 -20.49 -15.14 4.35
N ILE A 675 -19.49 -15.11 5.25
CA ILE A 675 -19.69 -15.08 6.71
C ILE A 675 -20.22 -13.72 7.15
N ASP A 676 -19.60 -12.64 6.67
CA ASP A 676 -19.98 -11.27 7.05
C ASP A 676 -21.43 -10.93 6.66
N ASN A 677 -21.91 -11.48 5.54
CA ASN A 677 -23.28 -11.30 5.06
C ASN A 677 -24.25 -12.38 5.55
N LYS A 678 -23.82 -13.29 6.45
CA LYS A 678 -24.64 -14.37 7.03
C LYS A 678 -25.28 -15.29 5.99
N ILE A 679 -24.68 -15.39 4.81
CA ILE A 679 -25.18 -16.20 3.69
C ILE A 679 -24.98 -17.70 3.99
N PHE A 680 -23.91 -18.03 4.73
CA PHE A 680 -23.65 -19.37 5.24
C PHE A 680 -23.44 -19.37 6.76
N VAL A 681 -24.02 -20.34 7.45
CA VAL A 681 -23.90 -20.52 8.91
C VAL A 681 -22.58 -21.20 9.24
N GLU A 682 -21.66 -20.50 9.93
CA GLU A 682 -20.53 -20.94 10.82
C GLU A 682 -19.78 -22.27 10.56
N GLN A 683 -19.95 -22.91 9.41
CA GLN A 683 -19.31 -24.17 9.11
C GLN A 683 -18.03 -23.82 8.38
N GLY A 684 -16.91 -23.90 9.09
CA GLY A 684 -15.59 -23.68 8.53
C GLY A 684 -15.35 -24.57 7.30
N MET A 685 -14.60 -24.00 6.39
CA MET A 685 -14.58 -24.46 5.02
C MET A 685 -13.16 -24.29 4.47
N SER A 686 -12.79 -25.21 3.60
CA SER A 686 -11.44 -25.66 3.28
C SER A 686 -10.81 -25.01 2.06
N SER A 687 -11.45 -23.99 1.49
CA SER A 687 -10.92 -23.19 0.39
C SER A 687 -11.12 -21.69 0.68
N PRO A 688 -10.22 -20.78 0.24
CA PRO A 688 -10.48 -19.34 0.18
C PRO A 688 -11.83 -19.01 -0.46
N TYR A 689 -12.29 -19.89 -1.35
CA TYR A 689 -13.56 -19.80 -2.04
C TYR A 689 -14.43 -21.03 -1.81
N LEU A 690 -15.65 -20.82 -1.37
CA LEU A 690 -16.65 -21.83 -1.01
C LEU A 690 -17.45 -22.23 -2.23
N LEU A 691 -17.43 -23.50 -2.60
CA LEU A 691 -18.42 -24.00 -3.56
C LEU A 691 -19.82 -23.84 -2.93
N VAL A 692 -20.70 -23.10 -3.58
CA VAL A 692 -22.03 -22.69 -3.05
C VAL A 692 -22.97 -23.87 -2.83
N ASP A 693 -22.68 -24.99 -3.47
CA ASP A 693 -23.53 -26.19 -3.55
C ASP A 693 -22.76 -27.44 -3.06
N ASP A 694 -21.81 -27.22 -2.14
CA ASP A 694 -20.91 -28.26 -1.63
C ASP A 694 -21.64 -29.15 -0.62
N ASN A 695 -21.95 -30.38 -1.02
CA ASN A 695 -22.45 -31.40 -0.10
C ASN A 695 -21.43 -31.63 1.03
N LYS A 696 -21.93 -31.91 2.25
CA LYS A 696 -21.12 -32.26 3.44
C LYS A 696 -20.18 -33.48 3.27
N VAL A 697 -20.11 -34.08 2.08
CA VAL A 697 -19.57 -35.41 1.80
C VAL A 697 -18.09 -35.37 1.36
N ASP A 698 -17.53 -34.21 1.02
CA ASP A 698 -16.18 -34.15 0.44
C ASP A 698 -15.08 -33.58 1.37
N LEU A 699 -15.08 -33.97 2.65
CA LEU A 699 -14.03 -33.56 3.59
C LEU A 699 -12.63 -34.03 3.15
N LYS A 700 -12.57 -35.13 2.40
CA LYS A 700 -11.33 -35.72 1.93
C LYS A 700 -10.66 -34.87 0.84
N ASP A 701 -11.35 -34.54 -0.24
CA ASP A 701 -10.72 -33.79 -1.33
C ASP A 701 -10.39 -32.36 -0.90
N ARG A 702 -11.21 -31.82 0.01
CA ARG A 702 -10.95 -30.57 0.73
C ARG A 702 -9.63 -30.57 1.51
N ALA A 703 -9.29 -31.67 2.17
CA ALA A 703 -8.02 -31.76 2.89
C ALA A 703 -6.85 -32.03 1.94
N LEU A 704 -7.06 -32.86 0.92
CA LEU A 704 -6.07 -33.12 -0.13
C LEU A 704 -5.68 -31.85 -0.88
N ASN A 705 -6.64 -30.95 -1.09
CA ASN A 705 -6.39 -29.63 -1.66
C ASN A 705 -5.50 -28.76 -0.75
N LEU A 706 -5.82 -28.64 0.54
CA LEU A 706 -4.94 -27.89 1.45
C LEU A 706 -3.56 -28.53 1.58
N LEU A 707 -3.48 -29.86 1.51
CA LEU A 707 -2.22 -30.61 1.51
C LEU A 707 -1.39 -30.45 0.24
N SER A 708 -1.99 -29.98 -0.87
CA SER A 708 -1.25 -29.73 -2.11
C SER A 708 -0.37 -28.49 -1.99
N PHE A 709 -0.77 -27.48 -1.19
CA PHE A 709 0.05 -26.33 -0.84
C PHE A 709 0.90 -26.63 0.38
N LYS A 710 2.21 -26.74 0.17
CA LYS A 710 3.16 -27.10 1.22
C LYS A 710 4.02 -25.91 1.58
N ALA A 711 4.54 -25.94 2.79
CA ALA A 711 5.53 -24.95 3.22
C ALA A 711 6.73 -24.92 2.26
N SER A 712 7.09 -26.04 1.62
CA SER A 712 8.16 -26.10 0.62
C SER A 712 7.95 -25.19 -0.59
N ASP A 713 6.70 -24.88 -0.92
CA ASP A 713 6.31 -24.22 -2.19
C ASP A 713 6.44 -22.69 -2.11
N VAL A 714 6.82 -22.17 -0.94
CA VAL A 714 6.97 -20.73 -0.68
C VAL A 714 8.37 -20.46 -0.14
N HIS A 715 9.18 -19.68 -0.82
CA HIS A 715 10.54 -19.36 -0.38
C HIS A 715 10.65 -18.14 0.54
N GLY A 716 9.65 -17.26 0.55
CA GLY A 716 9.67 -16.06 1.39
C GLY A 716 8.31 -15.34 1.45
N MET A 717 8.11 -14.59 2.52
CA MET A 717 6.90 -13.79 2.76
C MET A 717 7.22 -12.51 3.54
N ASN A 718 6.50 -11.43 3.22
CA ASN A 718 6.42 -10.24 4.06
C ASN A 718 5.31 -10.34 5.13
N SER A 719 5.14 -9.33 5.98
CA SER A 719 4.13 -9.38 7.06
C SER A 719 2.69 -9.37 6.58
N GLN A 720 2.41 -8.81 5.40
CA GLN A 720 1.07 -8.81 4.83
C GLN A 720 0.71 -10.20 4.32
N GLU A 721 1.63 -10.81 3.59
CA GLU A 721 1.57 -12.20 3.13
C GLU A 721 1.47 -13.18 4.29
N MET A 722 2.21 -12.92 5.37
CA MET A 722 2.11 -13.70 6.60
C MET A 722 0.70 -13.66 7.21
N ASN A 723 0.07 -12.48 7.25
CA ASN A 723 -1.31 -12.38 7.71
C ASN A 723 -2.25 -13.13 6.77
N ILE A 724 -2.01 -13.09 5.46
CA ILE A 724 -2.79 -13.87 4.48
C ILE A 724 -2.63 -15.37 4.77
N LEU A 725 -1.41 -15.87 4.94
CA LEU A 725 -1.17 -17.28 5.28
C LEU A 725 -1.85 -17.68 6.60
N LEU A 726 -1.70 -16.86 7.65
CA LEU A 726 -2.29 -17.12 8.96
C LEU A 726 -3.83 -17.10 8.92
N ASP A 727 -4.41 -16.07 8.32
CA ASP A 727 -5.86 -15.88 8.26
C ASP A 727 -6.54 -16.84 7.30
N PHE A 728 -5.94 -17.09 6.13
CA PHE A 728 -6.56 -17.90 5.07
C PHE A 728 -6.17 -19.37 5.13
N TYR A 729 -4.90 -19.73 5.29
CA TYR A 729 -4.47 -21.12 5.21
C TYR A 729 -4.55 -21.83 6.57
N ILE A 730 -3.83 -21.30 7.56
CA ILE A 730 -3.62 -21.99 8.86
C ILE A 730 -4.93 -22.14 9.64
N LYS A 731 -5.73 -21.08 9.75
CA LYS A 731 -7.04 -21.15 10.43
C LYS A 731 -7.96 -22.19 9.78
N LYS A 732 -7.94 -22.29 8.45
CA LYS A 732 -8.80 -23.23 7.70
C LYS A 732 -8.31 -24.67 7.83
N ALA A 733 -7.02 -24.90 7.71
CA ALA A 733 -6.43 -26.22 7.89
C ALA A 733 -6.70 -26.75 9.31
N ASN A 734 -6.59 -25.91 10.34
CA ASN A 734 -6.93 -26.26 11.72
C ASN A 734 -8.42 -26.58 11.89
N TYR A 735 -9.32 -25.80 11.29
CA TYR A 735 -10.75 -26.10 11.32
C TYR A 735 -11.06 -27.44 10.64
N LEU A 736 -10.51 -27.68 9.45
CA LEU A 736 -10.76 -28.89 8.68
C LEU A 736 -10.21 -30.12 9.39
N THR A 737 -9.03 -30.00 10.01
CA THR A 737 -8.45 -31.03 10.88
C THR A 737 -9.46 -31.46 11.96
N ASN A 738 -10.12 -30.51 12.63
CA ASN A 738 -11.16 -30.83 13.62
C ASN A 738 -12.37 -31.55 13.04
N GLN A 739 -12.78 -31.22 11.81
CA GLN A 739 -13.90 -31.90 11.13
C GLN A 739 -13.53 -33.30 10.65
N LEU A 740 -12.31 -33.49 10.12
CA LEU A 740 -11.79 -34.80 9.74
C LEU A 740 -11.72 -35.74 10.93
N ILE A 741 -11.27 -35.23 12.08
CA ILE A 741 -11.27 -35.97 13.35
C ILE A 741 -12.69 -36.38 13.77
N LYS A 742 -13.67 -35.47 13.69
CA LYS A 742 -15.08 -35.77 14.02
C LYS A 742 -15.69 -36.85 13.11
N ASN A 743 -15.18 -37.00 11.89
CA ASN A 743 -15.64 -37.98 10.91
C ASN A 743 -14.69 -39.19 10.79
N GLU A 744 -13.85 -39.43 11.79
CA GLU A 744 -12.93 -40.59 11.87
C GLU A 744 -11.90 -40.69 10.72
N GLN A 745 -11.64 -39.60 9.99
CA GLN A 745 -10.62 -39.51 8.93
C GLN A 745 -9.26 -39.07 9.50
N ILE A 746 -8.72 -39.88 10.42
CA ILE A 746 -7.57 -39.52 11.28
C ILE A 746 -6.27 -39.36 10.49
N ASP A 747 -5.98 -40.24 9.53
CA ASP A 747 -4.75 -40.16 8.74
C ASP A 747 -4.63 -38.83 7.99
N LEU A 748 -5.73 -38.35 7.44
CA LEU A 748 -5.79 -37.12 6.68
C LEU A 748 -5.71 -35.90 7.59
N ALA A 749 -6.33 -35.96 8.78
CA ALA A 749 -6.17 -34.96 9.82
C ALA A 749 -4.72 -34.83 10.29
N ASN A 750 -4.03 -35.96 10.49
CA ASN A 750 -2.62 -35.99 10.88
C ASN A 750 -1.71 -35.40 9.79
N GLN A 751 -1.94 -35.74 8.52
CA GLN A 751 -1.20 -35.16 7.41
C GLN A 751 -1.39 -33.65 7.34
N LEU A 752 -2.62 -33.16 7.47
CA LEU A 752 -2.94 -31.73 7.38
C LEU A 752 -2.33 -30.95 8.55
N SER A 753 -2.43 -31.48 9.77
CA SER A 753 -1.77 -30.92 10.96
C SER A 753 -0.26 -30.84 10.77
N LYS A 754 0.38 -31.91 10.27
CA LYS A 754 1.82 -31.92 10.01
C LYS A 754 2.21 -30.87 8.96
N ASN A 755 1.39 -30.66 7.94
CA ASN A 755 1.67 -29.64 6.93
C ASN A 755 1.59 -28.22 7.54
N VAL A 756 0.59 -27.97 8.40
CA VAL A 756 0.49 -26.71 9.16
C VAL A 756 1.71 -26.51 10.08
N ASP A 757 2.18 -27.57 10.75
CA ASP A 757 3.40 -27.52 11.56
C ASP A 757 4.63 -27.13 10.73
N LEU A 758 4.75 -27.63 9.49
CA LEU A 758 5.83 -27.23 8.60
C LEU A 758 5.78 -25.74 8.25
N PHE A 759 4.59 -25.15 8.11
CA PHE A 759 4.46 -23.69 7.95
C PHE A 759 4.86 -22.96 9.23
N TYR A 760 4.44 -23.44 10.40
CA TYR A 760 4.87 -22.86 11.68
C TYR A 760 6.39 -22.88 11.84
N ASP A 761 7.02 -24.02 11.54
CA ASP A 761 8.45 -24.22 11.69
C ASP A 761 9.25 -23.43 10.63
N LYS A 762 8.81 -23.43 9.36
CA LYS A 762 9.51 -22.74 8.27
C LYS A 762 9.53 -21.22 8.45
N PHE A 763 8.44 -20.66 8.97
CA PHE A 763 8.27 -19.21 9.10
C PHE A 763 8.42 -18.71 10.55
N ASP A 764 8.85 -19.58 11.46
CA ASP A 764 9.04 -19.30 12.90
C ASP A 764 7.81 -18.63 13.53
N LEU A 765 6.63 -19.18 13.22
CA LEU A 765 5.35 -18.68 13.69
C LEU A 765 5.02 -19.28 15.07
N PRO A 766 4.35 -18.52 15.96
CA PRO A 766 3.90 -19.05 17.23
C PRO A 766 2.80 -20.11 17.02
N LYS A 767 3.04 -21.35 17.47
CA LYS A 767 2.06 -22.44 17.39
C LYS A 767 0.83 -22.09 18.25
N ASP A 768 -0.36 -22.02 17.63
CA ASP A 768 -1.61 -21.79 18.35
C ASP A 768 -2.05 -23.08 19.06
N GLY A 769 -2.60 -22.97 20.27
CA GLY A 769 -3.03 -24.07 21.16
C GLY A 769 -4.06 -25.08 20.64
N ASN A 770 -4.32 -25.16 19.33
CA ASN A 770 -5.12 -26.21 18.68
C ASN A 770 -4.49 -27.61 18.80
N ALA A 771 -3.19 -27.70 19.03
CA ALA A 771 -2.48 -28.95 19.30
C ALA A 771 -3.04 -29.73 20.51
N PHE A 772 -3.70 -29.04 21.46
CA PHE A 772 -4.28 -29.68 22.64
C PHE A 772 -5.50 -30.54 22.37
N ASN A 773 -6.42 -30.07 21.53
CA ASN A 773 -7.63 -30.83 21.18
C ASN A 773 -7.30 -32.07 20.34
N ILE A 774 -6.21 -32.00 19.57
CA ILE A 774 -5.66 -33.10 18.77
C ILE A 774 -5.02 -34.15 19.68
N ALA A 775 -4.19 -33.71 20.63
CA ALA A 775 -3.55 -34.57 21.61
C ALA A 775 -4.55 -35.25 22.57
N ALA A 776 -5.64 -34.56 22.96
CA ALA A 776 -6.78 -35.10 23.72
C ALA A 776 -7.41 -36.35 23.10
N ARG A 777 -7.46 -36.44 21.77
CA ARG A 777 -8.06 -37.57 21.06
C ARG A 777 -7.04 -38.66 20.70
N LEU A 778 -5.77 -38.31 20.47
CA LEU A 778 -4.67 -39.29 20.32
C LEU A 778 -4.49 -40.16 21.58
N TYR A 779 -4.77 -39.59 22.76
CA TYR A 779 -4.83 -40.33 24.02
C TYR A 779 -5.97 -41.35 24.07
N GLU A 780 -7.17 -41.01 23.58
CA GLU A 780 -8.31 -41.94 23.50
C GLU A 780 -8.04 -43.13 22.55
N LEU A 781 -7.10 -42.99 21.61
CA LEU A 781 -6.70 -44.00 20.62
C LEU A 781 -5.47 -44.85 21.03
N LYS A 782 -4.98 -44.71 22.28
CA LYS A 782 -3.85 -45.46 22.87
C LYS A 782 -2.45 -45.17 22.31
N GLU A 783 -2.23 -44.13 21.51
CA GLU A 783 -0.89 -43.65 21.13
C GLU A 783 -0.34 -42.65 22.17
N ASN A 784 -0.18 -43.16 23.40
CA ASN A 784 -0.13 -42.32 24.61
C ASN A 784 1.06 -41.36 24.70
N LYS A 785 2.26 -41.73 24.22
CA LYS A 785 3.48 -40.99 24.57
C LYS A 785 3.58 -39.62 23.88
N SER A 786 3.28 -39.56 22.58
CA SER A 786 3.29 -38.31 21.80
C SER A 786 2.06 -37.43 22.08
N ALA A 787 0.92 -38.05 22.41
CA ALA A 787 -0.28 -37.34 22.85
C ALA A 787 -0.02 -36.55 24.15
N PHE A 788 0.55 -37.18 25.17
CA PHE A 788 0.83 -36.51 26.44
C PHE A 788 1.77 -35.32 26.27
N GLU A 789 2.85 -35.46 25.51
CA GLU A 789 3.84 -34.40 25.28
C GLU A 789 3.24 -33.20 24.53
N LEU A 790 2.38 -33.44 23.54
CA LEU A 790 1.68 -32.40 22.80
C LEU A 790 0.61 -31.67 23.65
N MET A 791 -0.14 -32.40 24.50
CA MET A 791 -1.08 -31.80 25.45
C MET A 791 -0.37 -30.90 26.46
N GLU A 792 0.69 -31.41 27.09
CA GLU A 792 1.43 -30.68 28.12
C GLU A 792 2.08 -29.42 27.52
N ASN A 793 2.74 -29.54 26.36
CA ASN A 793 3.31 -28.39 25.65
C ASN A 793 2.26 -27.33 25.27
N SER A 794 1.05 -27.75 24.86
CA SER A 794 -0.01 -26.81 24.51
C SER A 794 -0.57 -26.09 25.73
N ILE A 795 -0.70 -26.79 26.88
CA ILE A 795 -1.07 -26.15 28.17
C ILE A 795 0.00 -25.13 28.55
N GLU A 796 1.28 -25.50 28.49
CA GLU A 796 2.37 -24.60 28.86
C GLU A 796 2.44 -23.37 27.96
N GLN A 797 2.25 -23.54 26.65
CA GLN A 797 2.24 -22.41 25.71
C GLN A 797 1.08 -21.46 25.95
N ASN A 798 -0.11 -21.97 26.28
CA ASN A 798 -1.27 -21.14 26.58
C ASN A 798 -1.10 -20.38 27.92
N ILE A 799 -0.54 -21.05 28.94
CA ILE A 799 -0.13 -20.41 30.20
C ILE A 799 0.86 -19.27 29.93
N MET A 800 1.93 -19.52 29.18
CA MET A 800 2.94 -18.50 28.85
C MET A 800 2.35 -17.33 28.06
N LEU A 801 1.34 -17.58 27.22
CA LEU A 801 0.68 -16.54 26.44
C LEU A 801 -0.17 -15.63 27.33
N VAL A 802 -0.92 -16.21 28.28
CA VAL A 802 -1.72 -15.45 29.26
C VAL A 802 -0.80 -14.66 30.20
N GLU A 803 0.26 -15.26 30.73
CA GLU A 803 1.27 -14.57 31.56
C GLU A 803 1.90 -13.39 30.80
N TRP A 804 2.25 -13.59 29.52
CA TRP A 804 2.78 -12.53 28.68
C TRP A 804 1.77 -11.39 28.47
N MET A 805 0.48 -11.70 28.27
CA MET A 805 -0.57 -10.70 28.12
C MET A 805 -0.74 -9.85 29.40
N ILE A 806 -0.66 -10.49 30.57
CA ILE A 806 -0.72 -9.82 31.88
C ILE A 806 0.53 -8.95 32.11
N GLU A 807 1.72 -9.50 31.87
CA GLU A 807 3.00 -8.87 32.18
C GLU A 807 3.31 -7.67 31.26
N LYS A 808 2.92 -7.74 29.99
CA LYS A 808 3.23 -6.69 29.00
C LYS A 808 2.34 -5.45 29.08
N LYS A 809 1.24 -5.47 29.86
CA LYS A 809 0.31 -4.33 30.10
C LYS A 809 0.17 -3.41 28.86
N SER A 810 -0.10 -4.00 27.69
CA SER A 810 0.00 -3.29 26.40
C SER A 810 -0.82 -1.99 26.42
N PRO A 811 -0.22 -0.80 26.24
CA PRO A 811 -0.93 0.48 26.37
C PRO A 811 -2.00 0.72 25.29
N MET A 812 -1.96 -0.03 24.19
CA MET A 812 -2.64 0.38 22.95
C MET A 812 -4.10 -0.10 22.86
N ASN A 813 -4.53 -1.04 23.73
CA ASN A 813 -5.94 -1.36 23.95
C ASN A 813 -6.14 -2.31 25.14
N ARG A 814 -6.33 -1.78 26.35
CA ARG A 814 -6.52 -2.60 27.56
C ARG A 814 -7.73 -3.54 27.43
N GLN A 815 -8.82 -3.09 26.81
CA GLN A 815 -10.04 -3.88 26.63
C GLN A 815 -9.89 -5.03 25.62
N LEU A 816 -9.33 -4.80 24.42
CA LEU A 816 -9.11 -5.91 23.46
C LEU A 816 -8.05 -6.90 23.95
N THR A 817 -7.04 -6.44 24.69
CA THR A 817 -6.06 -7.34 25.31
C THR A 817 -6.72 -8.17 26.41
N LEU A 818 -7.65 -7.57 27.17
CA LEU A 818 -8.45 -8.27 28.16
C LEU A 818 -9.39 -9.31 27.54
N GLU A 819 -10.09 -8.97 26.45
CA GLU A 819 -10.98 -9.89 25.70
C GLU A 819 -10.18 -11.05 25.08
N ALA A 820 -9.00 -10.77 24.52
CA ALA A 820 -8.10 -11.82 24.02
C ALA A 820 -7.56 -12.71 25.14
N ALA A 821 -7.16 -12.13 26.27
CA ALA A 821 -6.73 -12.88 27.44
C ALA A 821 -7.86 -13.72 28.04
N GLU A 822 -9.08 -13.18 28.11
CA GLU A 822 -10.28 -13.89 28.55
C GLU A 822 -10.57 -15.10 27.67
N SER A 823 -10.48 -14.94 26.35
CA SER A 823 -10.61 -16.04 25.40
C SER A 823 -9.55 -17.13 25.64
N LYS A 824 -8.30 -16.76 25.93
CA LYS A 824 -7.20 -17.71 26.16
C LYS A 824 -7.25 -18.38 27.53
N VAL A 825 -7.69 -17.67 28.57
CA VAL A 825 -7.95 -18.22 29.91
C VAL A 825 -9.11 -19.22 29.85
N ASN A 826 -10.22 -18.86 29.18
CA ASN A 826 -11.34 -19.79 28.99
C ASN A 826 -10.91 -21.05 28.22
N LEU A 827 -10.04 -20.91 27.22
CA LEU A 827 -9.47 -22.03 26.50
C LEU A 827 -8.57 -22.88 27.40
N LEU A 828 -7.71 -22.25 28.22
CA LEU A 828 -6.84 -22.94 29.19
C LEU A 828 -7.66 -23.73 30.22
N ASP A 829 -8.73 -23.15 30.75
CA ASP A 829 -9.63 -23.83 31.71
C ASP A 829 -10.29 -25.06 31.06
N GLN A 830 -10.76 -24.94 29.81
CA GLN A 830 -11.29 -26.08 29.06
C GLN A 830 -10.22 -27.15 28.84
N MET A 831 -8.99 -26.75 28.52
CA MET A 831 -7.87 -27.67 28.33
C MET A 831 -7.59 -28.44 29.62
N LEU A 832 -7.44 -27.74 30.74
CA LEU A 832 -7.16 -28.33 32.05
C LEU A 832 -8.27 -29.26 32.53
N VAL A 833 -9.54 -28.89 32.38
CA VAL A 833 -10.67 -29.78 32.73
C VAL A 833 -10.64 -31.09 31.95
N ASN A 834 -10.29 -31.02 30.66
CA ASN A 834 -10.21 -32.19 29.80
C ASN A 834 -8.99 -33.07 30.13
N TYR A 835 -7.83 -32.46 30.40
CA TYR A 835 -6.62 -33.21 30.72
C TYR A 835 -6.58 -33.73 32.16
N ASN A 836 -7.32 -33.12 33.09
CA ASN A 836 -7.48 -33.66 34.44
C ASN A 836 -8.07 -35.07 34.45
N LYS A 837 -8.97 -35.34 33.49
CA LYS A 837 -9.59 -36.66 33.30
C LYS A 837 -8.60 -37.71 32.78
N ILE A 838 -7.45 -37.27 32.28
CA ILE A 838 -6.45 -38.05 31.56
C ILE A 838 -5.19 -38.27 32.42
N ASN A 839 -4.64 -37.20 33.00
CA ASN A 839 -3.46 -37.24 33.88
C ASN A 839 -3.64 -36.27 35.08
N PRO A 840 -4.33 -36.69 36.15
CA PRO A 840 -4.60 -35.84 37.31
C PRO A 840 -3.32 -35.42 38.07
N THR A 841 -2.26 -36.23 37.97
CA THR A 841 -0.94 -35.96 38.58
C THR A 841 -0.25 -34.73 37.98
N TYR A 842 -0.40 -34.51 36.67
CA TYR A 842 0.15 -33.31 36.01
C TYR A 842 -0.50 -32.03 36.55
N ILE A 843 -1.82 -32.04 36.75
CA ILE A 843 -2.53 -30.89 37.31
C ILE A 843 -2.13 -30.67 38.76
N GLN A 844 -2.00 -31.72 39.57
CA GLN A 844 -1.51 -31.57 40.94
C GLN A 844 -0.10 -30.96 40.99
N ASN A 845 0.80 -31.38 40.10
CA ASN A 845 2.17 -30.86 40.04
C ASN A 845 2.26 -29.42 39.54
N ASN A 846 1.29 -28.97 38.72
CA ASN A 846 1.27 -27.64 38.10
C ASN A 846 0.17 -26.72 38.68
N LEU A 847 -0.54 -27.16 39.72
CA LEU A 847 -1.71 -26.46 40.27
C LEU A 847 -1.37 -25.05 40.72
N SER A 848 -0.20 -24.89 41.35
CA SER A 848 0.30 -23.59 41.82
C SER A 848 0.56 -22.62 40.66
N LYS A 849 1.11 -23.09 39.54
CA LYS A 849 1.36 -22.31 38.33
C LYS A 849 0.04 -21.88 37.67
N ILE A 850 -0.90 -22.81 37.53
CA ILE A 850 -2.24 -22.56 36.96
C ILE A 850 -3.04 -21.57 37.82
N GLN A 851 -3.08 -21.78 39.13
CA GLN A 851 -3.78 -20.90 40.06
C GLN A 851 -3.19 -19.49 40.02
N LYS A 852 -1.86 -19.39 39.98
CA LYS A 852 -1.18 -18.11 39.87
C LYS A 852 -1.61 -17.35 38.61
N VAL A 853 -1.63 -17.98 37.44
CA VAL A 853 -2.05 -17.33 36.19
C VAL A 853 -3.49 -16.84 36.25
N ASN A 854 -4.41 -17.65 36.80
CA ASN A 854 -5.80 -17.24 36.97
C ASN A 854 -5.96 -16.11 38.00
N THR A 855 -5.22 -16.14 39.11
CA THR A 855 -5.20 -15.05 40.09
C THR A 855 -4.65 -13.76 39.48
N ASP A 856 -3.49 -13.83 38.81
CA ASP A 856 -2.84 -12.70 38.16
C ASP A 856 -3.75 -12.11 37.06
N TYR A 857 -4.44 -12.95 36.29
CA TYR A 857 -5.43 -12.54 35.31
C TYR A 857 -6.62 -11.84 35.97
N LEU A 858 -7.20 -12.40 37.04
CA LEU A 858 -8.35 -11.82 37.72
C LEU A 858 -8.00 -10.48 38.39
N GLU A 859 -6.83 -10.36 39.01
CA GLU A 859 -6.33 -9.10 39.56
C GLU A 859 -6.15 -8.05 38.46
N TRP A 860 -5.56 -8.45 37.33
CA TRP A 860 -5.38 -7.57 36.18
C TRP A 860 -6.72 -7.15 35.55
N LYS A 861 -7.67 -8.08 35.39
CA LYS A 861 -9.04 -7.83 34.92
C LYS A 861 -9.76 -6.83 35.83
N ASN A 862 -9.71 -7.04 37.14
CA ASN A 862 -10.33 -6.15 38.11
C ASN A 862 -9.66 -4.77 38.14
N SER A 863 -8.33 -4.70 37.99
CA SER A 863 -7.61 -3.43 37.84
C SER A 863 -8.03 -2.66 36.59
N ILE A 864 -8.25 -3.34 35.47
CA ILE A 864 -8.72 -2.71 34.22
C ILE A 864 -10.18 -2.26 34.35
N LEU A 865 -11.06 -3.10 34.90
CA LEU A 865 -12.48 -2.78 35.07
C LEU A 865 -12.73 -1.64 36.06
N ASN A 866 -11.84 -1.44 37.04
CA ASN A 866 -11.90 -0.30 37.95
C ASN A 866 -11.29 0.99 37.35
N ASP A 867 -10.41 0.86 36.35
CA ASP A 867 -9.80 2.00 35.63
C ASP A 867 -10.67 2.52 34.46
N ILE A 868 -11.62 1.72 33.96
CA ILE A 868 -12.63 2.07 32.93
C ILE A 868 -13.86 2.67 33.59
#